data_AF-A0A920N6Q0-F1
#
_entry.id   AF-A0A920N6Q0-F1
#
_cell.length_a   1.000
_cell.length_b   1.000
_cell.length_c   1.000
_cell.angle_alpha   90.00
_cell.angle_beta   90.00
_cell.angle_gamma   90.00
#
_symmetry.space_group_name_H-M   'P 1'
#
loop_
_entity.id
_entity.type
_entity.pdbx_description
1 polymer ?
#
loop_
_entity_poly.entity_id
_entity_poly.type
_entity_poly.pdbx_seq_one_letter_code
_entity_poly.pdbx_strand_id
1 'polypeptide(L)'
;MNESASTSVTNLRAHVSRVVLLVSLLVMGLDSPAWGKVLFLVHADGSTAKADFALGATAASPVWPDVYKVAGTVAGGRWGRALNLTSGTSHCAYDATRNLDPRRGTVDLWFLVETHKEGMYHPLVGWYRPPQQPGKKKRQSAFEVYLLNSALTLGLYTPEYKGHIKAATLKVGQWQHLEVNWDCTAGPGKSVYNVFLDGKRVIGVENAGALKGGAGGRLHVGVWDYGFGNVIQGRIDEIRVTDQVEHSAAFQPSDRPYSIPGTVQYARDTHRTVDHRLKQLVSDIKSLKEFSGTDGGGVAAKVIRSSQAAVEKVTRALTAMSPTLKSKDADGKQLTRAVDVVAEQVNLARMAIHRVSAAAAAIAAREDRRSLLFKDLNDVSAGDAIVLNGRQLFIDDHVIEKIRGARKVLNRPVKHPRNPLIVAEKPWEKTLLNRGSVIYDEQAKLFKMWYSVYTTDLKEQLLCYATSRDGIKWDKPLINEAGQSNVIPDFRAANPPSVFKDVHEPDPARRYKMLYGAGQPRKYTTNAAYSPDGLSWTPESSNPVIPHSDTLNSCFWDPARRRYVAHVRFGPPNTRWVSLTESPDFVHWSPKVTVLKPSSIDEPFETKHYGMRVLPYEGTLLGFLSAYHGETIRPIPADEMWRDRTNVQLAFSRDGLTWQRVGKTGAISDSRKKEGKRDWKPIAEGATFLPYGTSRKADWDWGRSIPLILR
;
A
#
# COMPACT_ATOMS: atom_id res chain seq x y z
N MET A 1 -29.85 31.08 6.91
CA MET A 1 -29.07 30.20 6.01
C MET A 1 -27.79 29.65 6.68
N ASN A 2 -27.78 29.41 8.01
CA ASN A 2 -26.59 28.94 8.73
C ASN A 2 -26.66 27.45 9.15
N GLU A 3 -27.67 26.70 8.71
CA GLU A 3 -27.80 25.27 9.05
C GLU A 3 -27.34 24.30 7.94
N SER A 4 -27.10 24.74 6.69
CA SER A 4 -26.72 23.82 5.60
C SER A 4 -25.20 23.59 5.46
N ALA A 5 -24.37 24.52 5.94
CA ALA A 5 -22.91 24.41 5.87
C ALA A 5 -22.33 23.46 6.93
N SER A 6 -22.97 23.34 8.11
CA SER A 6 -22.54 22.40 9.15
C SER A 6 -22.85 20.95 8.75
N THR A 7 -23.95 20.69 8.05
CA THR A 7 -24.33 19.35 7.57
C THR A 7 -23.36 18.82 6.51
N SER A 8 -22.83 19.70 5.64
CA SER A 8 -21.85 19.33 4.60
C SER A 8 -20.47 18.98 5.17
N VAL A 9 -19.95 19.79 6.11
CA VAL A 9 -18.68 19.53 6.80
C VAL A 9 -18.77 18.29 7.71
N THR A 10 -19.94 18.04 8.31
CA THR A 10 -20.21 16.83 9.09
C THR A 10 -20.31 15.59 8.20
N ASN A 11 -20.88 15.71 6.99
CA ASN A 11 -20.92 14.64 5.99
C ASN A 11 -19.55 14.30 5.37
N LEU A 12 -18.66 15.29 5.21
CA LEU A 12 -17.29 15.10 4.73
C LEU A 12 -16.40 14.45 5.80
N ARG A 13 -16.51 14.90 7.07
CA ARG A 13 -15.90 14.21 8.22
C ARG A 13 -16.47 12.80 8.39
N ALA A 14 -17.77 12.60 8.19
CA ALA A 14 -18.38 11.28 8.21
C ALA A 14 -17.92 10.39 7.05
N HIS A 15 -17.55 10.95 5.88
CA HIS A 15 -17.06 10.18 4.73
C HIS A 15 -15.57 9.83 4.77
N VAL A 16 -14.71 10.74 5.24
CA VAL A 16 -13.30 10.41 5.54
C VAL A 16 -13.24 9.40 6.69
N SER A 17 -14.09 9.59 7.72
CA SER A 17 -14.33 8.56 8.72
C SER A 17 -14.87 7.28 8.08
N ARG A 18 -15.76 7.31 7.08
CA ARG A 18 -16.23 6.09 6.37
C ARG A 18 -15.15 5.41 5.54
N VAL A 19 -14.18 6.10 4.95
CA VAL A 19 -13.09 5.48 4.18
C VAL A 19 -12.06 4.87 5.11
N VAL A 20 -11.69 5.58 6.19
CA VAL A 20 -10.90 5.01 7.29
C VAL A 20 -11.66 3.87 7.95
N LEU A 21 -12.98 3.99 8.16
CA LEU A 21 -13.86 2.96 8.69
C LEU A 21 -14.07 1.83 7.68
N LEU A 22 -14.03 2.04 6.36
CA LEU A 22 -14.17 0.99 5.34
C LEU A 22 -12.89 0.17 5.23
N VAL A 23 -11.73 0.83 5.24
CA VAL A 23 -10.42 0.16 5.35
C VAL A 23 -10.29 -0.49 6.72
N SER A 24 -10.75 0.15 7.79
CA SER A 24 -10.82 -0.44 9.13
C SER A 24 -11.89 -1.53 9.23
N LEU A 25 -12.98 -1.52 8.46
CA LEU A 25 -14.04 -2.55 8.42
C LEU A 25 -13.60 -3.73 7.56
N LEU A 26 -12.81 -3.50 6.51
CA LEU A 26 -12.13 -4.55 5.74
C LEU A 26 -10.98 -5.19 6.54
N VAL A 27 -10.38 -4.42 7.45
CA VAL A 27 -9.40 -4.91 8.45
C VAL A 27 -10.10 -5.50 9.69
N MET A 28 -11.28 -5.04 10.11
CA MET A 28 -12.11 -5.63 11.18
C MET A 28 -12.90 -6.85 10.66
N GLY A 29 -13.05 -7.01 9.35
CA GLY A 29 -13.51 -8.24 8.72
C GLY A 29 -12.55 -9.42 8.94
N LEU A 30 -11.33 -9.13 9.44
CA LEU A 30 -10.39 -10.12 9.97
C LEU A 30 -10.85 -10.72 11.32
N ASP A 31 -11.84 -10.14 11.99
CA ASP A 31 -12.31 -10.54 13.34
C ASP A 31 -13.39 -11.62 13.33
N SER A 32 -13.77 -12.15 12.16
CA SER A 32 -14.67 -13.30 12.09
C SER A 32 -13.88 -14.57 11.83
N PRO A 33 -13.78 -15.51 12.81
CA PRO A 33 -13.12 -16.80 12.65
C PRO A 33 -13.43 -17.38 11.29
N ALA A 34 -12.45 -17.91 10.58
CA ALA A 34 -12.65 -18.87 9.51
C ALA A 34 -12.63 -20.28 10.13
N TRP A 35 -13.77 -20.77 10.65
CA TRP A 35 -13.98 -22.19 10.96
C TRP A 35 -13.49 -23.03 9.79
N GLY A 36 -12.35 -23.67 10.02
CA GLY A 36 -11.80 -24.68 9.14
C GLY A 36 -12.54 -25.98 9.35
N LYS A 37 -12.35 -26.89 8.40
CA LYS A 37 -12.88 -28.24 8.53
C LYS A 37 -12.26 -28.85 9.79
N VAL A 38 -13.10 -29.33 10.70
CA VAL A 38 -12.61 -29.98 11.92
C VAL A 38 -12.01 -31.32 11.55
N LEU A 39 -10.70 -31.41 11.63
CA LEU A 39 -9.95 -32.63 11.32
C LEU A 39 -9.91 -33.57 12.52
N PHE A 40 -9.96 -32.99 13.72
CA PHE A 40 -9.82 -33.69 15.00
C PHE A 40 -10.48 -32.86 16.11
N LEU A 41 -11.28 -33.52 16.95
CA LEU A 41 -11.88 -32.94 18.16
C LEU A 41 -11.82 -33.94 19.32
N VAL A 42 -11.40 -33.48 20.50
CA VAL A 42 -11.42 -34.24 21.75
C VAL A 42 -12.22 -33.46 22.79
N HIS A 43 -13.39 -33.98 23.17
CA HIS A 43 -14.04 -33.72 24.45
C HIS A 43 -13.59 -34.81 25.41
N ALA A 44 -12.97 -34.43 26.52
CA ALA A 44 -12.41 -35.40 27.46
C ALA A 44 -13.48 -36.01 28.40
N ASP A 45 -14.76 -36.01 28.01
CA ASP A 45 -15.92 -36.40 28.83
C ASP A 45 -16.06 -37.93 29.04
N GLY A 46 -15.47 -38.74 28.16
CA GLY A 46 -15.39 -40.20 28.27
C GLY A 46 -14.34 -40.72 29.27
N SER A 47 -14.35 -42.03 29.53
CA SER A 47 -13.37 -42.71 30.40
C SER A 47 -11.99 -42.90 29.77
N THR A 48 -11.85 -42.59 28.47
CA THR A 48 -10.60 -42.74 27.70
C THR A 48 -10.35 -41.46 26.91
N ALA A 49 -9.09 -41.03 26.77
CA ALA A 49 -8.71 -39.87 25.95
C ALA A 49 -8.67 -40.17 24.45
N LYS A 50 -9.74 -40.79 23.94
CA LYS A 50 -9.94 -40.94 22.50
C LYS A 50 -10.54 -39.64 21.99
N ALA A 51 -10.29 -39.34 20.72
CA ALA A 51 -11.00 -38.25 20.05
C ALA A 51 -12.42 -38.69 19.72
N ASP A 52 -13.37 -37.77 19.84
CA ASP A 52 -14.77 -38.04 19.53
C ASP A 52 -15.03 -38.07 18.04
N PHE A 53 -14.21 -37.35 17.24
CA PHE A 53 -14.36 -37.35 15.79
C PHE A 53 -13.09 -36.98 15.02
N ALA A 54 -12.85 -37.70 13.92
CA ALA A 54 -11.84 -37.37 12.91
C ALA A 54 -12.40 -37.63 11.50
N LEU A 55 -12.59 -36.58 10.69
CA LEU A 55 -13.07 -36.68 9.28
C LEU A 55 -12.01 -37.14 8.28
N GLY A 56 -10.83 -37.49 8.78
CA GLY A 56 -9.66 -37.80 7.99
C GLY A 56 -9.64 -39.18 7.36
N ALA A 57 -8.47 -39.50 6.79
CA ALA A 57 -8.14 -40.88 6.48
C ALA A 57 -8.40 -41.76 7.72
N THR A 58 -9.17 -42.84 7.58
CA THR A 58 -9.46 -43.81 8.66
C THR A 58 -8.20 -44.40 9.30
N ALA A 59 -7.08 -44.26 8.60
CA ALA A 59 -5.77 -44.69 9.05
C ALA A 59 -4.98 -43.60 9.82
N ALA A 60 -5.58 -42.43 10.08
CA ALA A 60 -5.13 -41.51 11.12
C ALA A 60 -5.52 -42.11 12.47
N SER A 61 -4.57 -42.29 13.35
CA SER A 61 -4.77 -42.88 14.67
C SER A 61 -4.04 -42.04 15.71
N PRO A 62 -4.45 -42.11 16.99
CA PRO A 62 -3.53 -41.80 18.07
C PRO A 62 -2.21 -42.52 17.78
N VAL A 63 -1.08 -41.84 17.93
CA VAL A 63 0.22 -42.47 17.72
C VAL A 63 0.40 -43.60 18.75
N TRP A 64 0.85 -44.79 18.33
CA TRP A 64 0.95 -46.04 19.13
C TRP A 64 2.39 -46.60 19.13
N PRO A 65 2.68 -47.64 19.95
CA PRO A 65 3.05 -47.63 21.37
C PRO A 65 4.58 -47.83 21.53
N ASP A 66 5.09 -47.82 22.77
CA ASP A 66 6.30 -48.56 23.24
C ASP A 66 7.08 -47.80 24.32
N VAL A 67 6.72 -46.54 24.63
CA VAL A 67 7.38 -45.80 25.72
C VAL A 67 6.41 -45.04 26.64
N TYR A 68 5.21 -44.67 26.16
CA TYR A 68 4.30 -43.77 26.90
C TYR A 68 2.84 -44.28 26.90
N LYS A 69 2.08 -43.95 27.94
CA LYS A 69 0.63 -44.24 28.07
C LYS A 69 -0.19 -43.06 27.56
N VAL A 70 -1.29 -43.32 26.86
CA VAL A 70 -2.26 -42.27 26.48
C VAL A 70 -2.75 -41.58 27.75
N ALA A 71 -2.82 -40.25 27.76
CA ALA A 71 -3.30 -39.49 28.90
C ALA A 71 -4.68 -39.98 29.35
N GLY A 72 -4.90 -40.15 30.66
CA GLY A 72 -6.22 -40.46 31.20
C GLY A 72 -7.08 -39.20 31.34
N THR A 73 -8.40 -39.37 31.50
CA THR A 73 -9.33 -38.27 31.79
C THR A 73 -9.63 -38.18 33.29
N VAL A 74 -9.59 -36.98 33.86
CA VAL A 74 -9.88 -36.69 35.28
C VAL A 74 -11.04 -35.71 35.42
N ALA A 75 -11.76 -35.76 36.54
CA ALA A 75 -12.82 -34.80 36.85
C ALA A 75 -12.26 -33.38 37.05
N GLY A 76 -13.04 -32.35 36.70
CA GLY A 76 -12.64 -30.95 36.81
C GLY A 76 -12.01 -30.38 35.53
N GLY A 77 -12.52 -30.81 34.37
CA GLY A 77 -12.30 -30.12 33.10
C GLY A 77 -13.10 -28.82 32.99
N ARG A 78 -12.79 -28.01 31.98
CA ARG A 78 -13.57 -26.82 31.61
C ARG A 78 -15.01 -27.22 31.26
N TRP A 79 -15.18 -28.33 30.54
CA TRP A 79 -16.45 -28.87 30.07
C TRP A 79 -16.75 -30.27 30.63
N GLY A 80 -16.32 -30.52 31.88
CA GLY A 80 -16.61 -31.75 32.62
C GLY A 80 -15.34 -32.46 33.07
N ARG A 81 -14.68 -33.18 32.16
CA ARG A 81 -13.44 -33.92 32.41
C ARG A 81 -12.33 -33.42 31.50
N ALA A 82 -11.08 -33.57 31.92
CA ALA A 82 -9.90 -33.10 31.19
C ALA A 82 -8.81 -34.16 31.13
N LEU A 83 -7.91 -34.04 30.16
CA LEU A 83 -6.69 -34.83 30.08
C LEU A 83 -5.74 -34.44 31.22
N ASN A 84 -5.29 -35.43 31.98
CA ASN A 84 -4.24 -35.23 32.98
C ASN A 84 -2.86 -35.49 32.37
N LEU A 85 -2.06 -34.44 32.27
CA LEU A 85 -0.73 -34.47 31.64
C LEU A 85 0.41 -34.20 32.63
N THR A 86 0.14 -34.27 33.94
CA THR A 86 1.14 -34.05 35.01
C THR A 86 2.21 -35.15 35.09
N SER A 87 1.97 -36.33 34.50
CA SER A 87 2.94 -37.43 34.48
C SER A 87 3.77 -37.43 33.20
N GLY A 88 5.09 -37.50 33.34
CA GLY A 88 6.05 -37.67 32.25
C GLY A 88 5.84 -38.93 31.40
N THR A 89 5.05 -39.89 31.87
CA THR A 89 4.72 -41.11 31.12
C THR A 89 3.41 -41.00 30.33
N SER A 90 2.61 -39.96 30.55
CA SER A 90 1.32 -39.72 29.87
C SER A 90 1.50 -38.83 28.65
N HIS A 91 0.73 -39.03 27.57
CA HIS A 91 0.85 -38.19 26.36
C HIS A 91 -0.47 -38.03 25.58
N CYS A 92 -0.57 -36.91 24.85
CA CYS A 92 -1.60 -36.64 23.84
C CYS A 92 -0.91 -36.25 22.52
N ALA A 93 -0.86 -37.18 21.56
CA ALA A 93 -0.21 -36.98 20.27
C ALA A 93 -1.10 -37.45 19.12
N TYR A 94 -1.05 -36.71 18.02
CA TYR A 94 -1.88 -36.93 16.85
C TYR A 94 -1.03 -37.14 15.59
N ASP A 95 -1.17 -38.30 14.94
CA ASP A 95 -0.56 -38.56 13.64
C ASP A 95 -1.38 -37.88 12.54
N ALA A 96 -0.94 -36.69 12.18
CA ALA A 96 -1.63 -35.88 11.19
C ALA A 96 -1.13 -36.15 9.76
N THR A 97 -0.21 -37.09 9.54
CA THR A 97 0.51 -37.25 8.25
C THR A 97 -0.37 -37.56 7.05
N ARG A 98 -1.60 -38.02 7.30
CA ARG A 98 -2.62 -38.29 6.27
C ARG A 98 -3.89 -37.46 6.43
N ASN A 99 -3.91 -36.53 7.39
CA ASN A 99 -5.11 -35.73 7.68
C ASN A 99 -4.89 -34.22 7.75
N LEU A 100 -3.66 -33.74 7.96
CA LEU A 100 -3.33 -32.32 8.05
C LEU A 100 -2.18 -31.97 7.10
N ASP A 101 -2.35 -30.94 6.28
CA ASP A 101 -1.22 -30.32 5.60
C ASP A 101 -0.43 -29.55 6.66
N PRO A 102 0.83 -29.91 6.96
CA PRO A 102 1.59 -29.23 7.99
C PRO A 102 1.87 -27.77 7.64
N ARG A 103 1.62 -27.33 6.40
CA ARG A 103 1.88 -25.95 5.99
C ARG A 103 0.79 -24.97 6.44
N ARG A 104 -0.37 -25.43 6.84
CA ARG A 104 -1.44 -24.55 7.34
C ARG A 104 -2.32 -25.27 8.35
N GLY A 105 -2.85 -24.53 9.32
CA GLY A 105 -3.83 -25.06 10.24
C GLY A 105 -3.99 -24.22 11.48
N THR A 106 -4.91 -24.67 12.33
CA THR A 106 -5.17 -24.11 13.66
C THR A 106 -5.27 -25.25 14.66
N VAL A 107 -4.64 -25.07 15.82
CA VAL A 107 -4.85 -25.86 17.03
C VAL A 107 -5.45 -24.94 18.07
N ASP A 108 -6.62 -25.32 18.58
CA ASP A 108 -7.38 -24.61 19.59
C ASP A 108 -7.56 -25.56 20.78
N LEU A 109 -7.28 -25.08 21.99
CA LEU A 109 -7.48 -25.85 23.21
C LEU A 109 -7.73 -24.99 24.45
N TRP A 110 -8.33 -25.62 25.46
CA TRP A 110 -8.34 -25.11 26.83
C TRP A 110 -7.26 -25.80 27.66
N PHE A 111 -6.51 -25.03 28.44
CA PHE A 111 -5.50 -25.58 29.34
C PHE A 111 -5.54 -24.91 30.72
N LEU A 112 -5.09 -25.66 31.71
CA LEU A 112 -4.93 -25.24 33.09
C LEU A 112 -3.52 -25.59 33.52
N VAL A 113 -2.74 -24.61 33.96
CA VAL A 113 -1.48 -24.86 34.66
C VAL A 113 -1.76 -24.79 36.16
N GLU A 114 -1.60 -25.90 36.86
CA GLU A 114 -1.87 -26.00 38.29
C GLU A 114 -0.69 -25.47 39.12
N THR A 115 0.54 -25.71 38.65
CA THR A 115 1.76 -25.23 39.31
C THR A 115 2.76 -24.67 38.30
N HIS A 116 3.40 -23.56 38.64
CA HIS A 116 4.49 -22.97 37.85
C HIS A 116 5.54 -22.36 38.79
N LYS A 117 6.82 -22.60 38.48
CA LYS A 117 7.99 -22.00 39.15
C LYS A 117 9.05 -21.71 38.10
N GLU A 118 9.97 -20.81 38.43
CA GLU A 118 11.17 -20.60 37.62
C GLU A 118 11.92 -21.94 37.42
N GLY A 119 12.40 -22.18 36.21
CA GLY A 119 12.99 -23.43 35.75
C GLY A 119 11.99 -24.44 35.18
N MET A 120 10.67 -24.26 35.40
CA MET A 120 9.67 -25.17 34.84
C MET A 120 9.42 -24.90 33.36
N TYR A 121 9.42 -25.97 32.58
CA TYR A 121 9.14 -25.97 31.15
C TYR A 121 7.81 -26.66 30.87
N HIS A 122 6.84 -25.92 30.32
CA HIS A 122 5.51 -26.45 29.97
C HIS A 122 5.37 -26.52 28.44
N PRO A 123 5.41 -27.73 27.84
CA PRO A 123 4.95 -27.95 26.48
C PRO A 123 3.48 -27.55 26.34
N LEU A 124 3.10 -26.82 25.30
CA LEU A 124 1.69 -26.58 24.99
C LEU A 124 1.29 -27.21 23.66
N VAL A 125 1.88 -26.77 22.55
CA VAL A 125 1.56 -27.29 21.20
C VAL A 125 2.84 -27.37 20.38
N GLY A 126 2.98 -28.41 19.57
CA GLY A 126 4.13 -28.54 18.68
C GLY A 126 3.87 -29.39 17.46
N TRP A 127 4.47 -29.01 16.34
CA TRP A 127 4.58 -29.87 15.17
C TRP A 127 6.04 -30.15 14.85
N TYR A 128 6.39 -31.44 14.77
CA TYR A 128 7.72 -31.86 14.36
C TYR A 128 7.72 -33.28 13.79
N ARG A 129 8.81 -33.62 13.09
CA ARG A 129 9.07 -34.98 12.61
C ARG A 129 10.05 -35.70 13.54
N PRO A 130 9.72 -36.91 14.02
CA PRO A 130 10.63 -37.68 14.85
C PRO A 130 11.97 -38.04 14.21
N PRO A 131 13.11 -37.89 14.93
CA PRO A 131 14.44 -38.26 14.46
C PRO A 131 14.68 -39.78 14.45
N GLN A 132 13.77 -40.59 15.02
CA GLN A 132 13.89 -42.06 15.11
C GLN A 132 13.25 -42.80 13.91
N GLN A 133 12.76 -42.11 12.88
CA GLN A 133 12.32 -42.77 11.64
C GLN A 133 13.54 -43.19 10.79
N PRO A 134 13.49 -44.34 10.08
CA PRO A 134 14.60 -44.84 9.28
C PRO A 134 15.18 -43.75 8.34
N GLY A 135 16.47 -43.46 8.48
CA GLY A 135 17.23 -42.60 7.54
C GLY A 135 17.29 -41.08 7.81
N LYS A 136 16.84 -40.57 8.97
CA LYS A 136 16.81 -39.10 9.23
C LYS A 136 17.47 -38.69 10.56
N LYS A 137 18.74 -38.25 10.52
CA LYS A 137 19.53 -37.84 11.72
C LYS A 137 19.35 -36.38 12.19
N LYS A 138 18.52 -35.54 11.55
CA LYS A 138 18.37 -34.09 11.90
C LYS A 138 16.92 -33.59 11.78
N ARG A 139 16.49 -32.73 12.73
CA ARG A 139 15.23 -31.94 12.62
C ARG A 139 15.29 -31.09 11.34
N GLN A 140 14.35 -31.25 10.41
CA GLN A 140 14.35 -30.55 9.12
C GLN A 140 13.50 -29.28 9.11
N SER A 141 12.32 -29.32 9.74
CA SER A 141 11.47 -28.16 10.00
C SER A 141 10.50 -28.47 11.15
N ALA A 142 10.29 -27.55 12.09
CA ALA A 142 9.35 -27.73 13.22
C ALA A 142 8.88 -26.38 13.79
N PHE A 143 7.74 -26.38 14.48
CA PHE A 143 7.36 -25.31 15.39
C PHE A 143 6.97 -25.84 16.77
N GLU A 144 7.18 -25.04 17.79
CA GLU A 144 6.84 -25.35 19.17
C GLU A 144 6.36 -24.13 19.93
N VAL A 145 5.30 -24.29 20.71
CA VAL A 145 4.79 -23.31 21.66
C VAL A 145 4.95 -23.89 23.05
N TYR A 146 5.72 -23.21 23.88
CA TYR A 146 6.01 -23.62 25.25
C TYR A 146 6.13 -22.42 26.19
N LEU A 147 5.95 -22.66 27.48
CA LEU A 147 6.18 -21.69 28.54
C LEU A 147 7.43 -22.08 29.33
N LEU A 148 8.37 -21.15 29.47
CA LEU A 148 9.56 -21.28 30.31
C LEU A 148 9.78 -19.97 31.04
N ASN A 149 9.93 -19.99 32.37
CA ASN A 149 10.19 -18.79 33.19
C ASN A 149 9.23 -17.62 32.89
N SER A 150 7.91 -17.88 32.88
CA SER A 150 6.89 -16.88 32.52
C SER A 150 7.00 -16.27 31.10
N ALA A 151 7.86 -16.82 30.25
CA ALA A 151 8.01 -16.42 28.86
C ALA A 151 7.36 -17.46 27.94
N LEU A 152 6.28 -17.05 27.27
CA LEU A 152 5.67 -17.86 26.23
C LEU A 152 6.54 -17.73 24.97
N THR A 153 6.97 -18.86 24.44
CA THR A 153 7.93 -18.91 23.34
C THR A 153 7.35 -19.68 22.18
N LEU A 154 7.48 -19.11 20.98
CA LEU A 154 7.27 -19.80 19.72
C LEU A 154 8.65 -20.15 19.14
N GLY A 155 9.09 -21.39 19.36
CA GLY A 155 10.26 -21.95 18.70
C GLY A 155 9.93 -22.26 17.25
N LEU A 156 10.70 -21.71 16.31
CA LEU A 156 10.64 -22.04 14.90
C LEU A 156 11.99 -22.58 14.49
N TYR A 157 12.03 -23.84 14.05
CA TYR A 157 13.24 -24.48 13.55
C TYR A 157 13.05 -24.68 12.06
N THR A 158 13.41 -23.68 11.27
CA THR A 158 13.42 -23.74 9.80
C THR A 158 14.78 -23.25 9.31
N PRO A 159 15.19 -23.50 8.05
CA PRO A 159 16.53 -23.16 7.57
C PRO A 159 16.93 -21.69 7.75
N GLU A 160 15.95 -20.78 7.80
CA GLU A 160 16.15 -19.32 7.71
C GLU A 160 15.69 -18.56 8.97
N TYR A 161 15.18 -19.24 10.00
CA TYR A 161 14.49 -18.56 11.10
C TYR A 161 14.94 -19.02 12.49
N LYS A 162 15.06 -18.08 13.44
CA LYS A 162 15.34 -18.31 14.87
C LYS A 162 14.14 -17.82 15.70
N GLY A 163 13.69 -18.61 16.69
CA GLY A 163 12.41 -18.45 17.41
C GLY A 163 12.11 -17.07 18.05
N HIS A 164 10.87 -16.88 18.51
CA HIS A 164 10.39 -15.65 19.16
C HIS A 164 9.98 -15.87 20.60
N ILE A 165 10.26 -14.87 21.42
CA ILE A 165 9.89 -14.84 22.83
C ILE A 165 8.97 -13.65 23.07
N LYS A 166 7.86 -13.88 23.77
CA LYS A 166 7.06 -12.82 24.38
C LYS A 166 6.74 -13.21 25.82
N ALA A 167 7.06 -12.34 26.77
CA ALA A 167 6.54 -12.46 28.12
C ALA A 167 5.02 -12.26 28.09
N ALA A 168 4.28 -13.30 28.49
CA ALA A 168 2.83 -13.27 28.61
C ALA A 168 2.45 -13.78 29.99
N THR A 169 1.61 -13.03 30.70
CA THR A 169 1.17 -13.42 32.04
C THR A 169 0.23 -14.62 31.93
N LEU A 170 0.63 -15.74 32.53
CA LEU A 170 -0.22 -16.91 32.69
C LEU A 170 -0.98 -16.84 34.02
N LYS A 171 -2.24 -17.27 34.02
CA LYS A 171 -3.07 -17.40 35.23
C LYS A 171 -2.94 -18.82 35.77
N VAL A 172 -2.00 -19.03 36.69
CA VAL A 172 -1.85 -20.31 37.40
C VAL A 172 -3.11 -20.60 38.20
N GLY A 173 -3.59 -21.84 38.15
CA GLY A 173 -4.82 -22.27 38.81
C GLY A 173 -6.11 -21.86 38.10
N GLN A 174 -6.04 -21.29 36.90
CA GLN A 174 -7.22 -20.92 36.10
C GLN A 174 -7.16 -21.50 34.69
N TRP A 175 -8.32 -21.86 34.15
CA TRP A 175 -8.45 -22.26 32.75
C TRP A 175 -8.19 -21.07 31.83
N GLN A 176 -7.37 -21.30 30.82
CA GLN A 176 -7.09 -20.35 29.75
C GLN A 176 -7.28 -21.00 28.39
N HIS A 177 -7.62 -20.18 27.41
CA HIS A 177 -7.73 -20.58 26.02
C HIS A 177 -6.41 -20.36 25.31
N LEU A 178 -5.98 -21.33 24.51
CA LEU A 178 -4.82 -21.24 23.62
C LEU A 178 -5.25 -21.54 22.20
N GLU A 179 -4.94 -20.61 21.28
CA GLU A 179 -4.96 -20.92 19.85
C GLU A 179 -3.57 -20.70 19.26
N VAL A 180 -3.13 -21.68 18.46
CA VAL A 180 -1.94 -21.59 17.62
C VAL A 180 -2.36 -21.82 16.18
N ASN A 181 -2.15 -20.83 15.32
CA ASN A 181 -2.43 -20.97 13.89
C ASN A 181 -1.25 -20.54 13.02
N TRP A 182 -1.18 -21.10 11.81
CA TRP A 182 -0.09 -20.83 10.88
C TRP A 182 -0.52 -20.98 9.43
N ASP A 183 0.08 -20.18 8.56
CA ASP A 183 0.03 -20.33 7.10
C ASP A 183 1.42 -20.12 6.53
N CYS A 184 2.03 -21.19 6.03
CA CYS A 184 3.29 -21.17 5.30
C CYS A 184 3.15 -21.70 3.87
N THR A 185 1.92 -21.74 3.34
CA THR A 185 1.65 -22.19 1.96
C THR A 185 2.30 -21.29 0.91
N ALA A 186 2.57 -20.02 1.24
CA ALA A 186 3.26 -19.07 0.39
C ALA A 186 4.80 -19.28 0.33
N GLY A 187 5.34 -20.18 1.15
CA GLY A 187 6.76 -20.50 1.21
C GLY A 187 7.58 -19.64 2.19
N PRO A 188 8.91 -19.90 2.25
CA PRO A 188 9.82 -19.17 3.14
C PRO A 188 9.80 -17.65 2.89
N GLY A 189 9.95 -16.86 3.94
CA GLY A 189 9.91 -15.39 3.87
C GLY A 189 8.50 -14.80 3.67
N LYS A 190 7.47 -15.64 3.61
CA LYS A 190 6.05 -15.23 3.45
C LYS A 190 5.12 -15.97 4.42
N SER A 191 5.69 -16.71 5.37
CA SER A 191 4.93 -17.52 6.31
C SER A 191 4.50 -16.70 7.52
N VAL A 192 3.33 -17.02 8.06
CA VAL A 192 2.77 -16.37 9.26
C VAL A 192 2.50 -17.42 10.33
N TYR A 193 2.83 -17.09 11.58
CA TYR A 193 2.52 -17.90 12.76
C TYR A 193 1.94 -16.99 13.84
N ASN A 194 0.87 -17.42 14.49
CA ASN A 194 0.25 -16.68 15.58
C ASN A 194 0.00 -17.57 16.78
N VAL A 195 0.16 -16.99 17.96
CA VAL A 195 -0.22 -17.59 19.24
C VAL A 195 -1.15 -16.61 19.95
N PHE A 196 -2.32 -17.10 20.33
CA PHE A 196 -3.33 -16.36 21.06
C PHE A 196 -3.53 -16.97 22.44
N LEU A 197 -3.66 -16.11 23.46
CA LEU A 197 -4.09 -16.50 24.80
C LEU A 197 -5.34 -15.74 25.17
N ASP A 198 -6.38 -16.45 25.61
CA ASP A 198 -7.70 -15.89 25.92
C ASP A 198 -8.20 -14.98 24.78
N GLY A 199 -8.00 -15.41 23.54
CA GLY A 199 -8.38 -14.67 22.32
C GLY A 199 -7.50 -13.48 21.96
N LYS A 200 -6.49 -13.12 22.75
CA LYS A 200 -5.56 -12.02 22.47
C LYS A 200 -4.28 -12.53 21.81
N ARG A 201 -3.86 -11.91 20.70
CA ARG A 201 -2.61 -12.26 20.01
C ARG A 201 -1.42 -11.90 20.89
N VAL A 202 -0.73 -12.90 21.44
CA VAL A 202 0.44 -12.71 22.31
C VAL A 202 1.76 -12.88 21.54
N ILE A 203 1.79 -13.73 20.52
CA ILE A 203 2.95 -13.87 19.62
C ILE A 203 2.45 -13.78 18.19
N GLY A 204 3.13 -12.96 17.38
CA GLY A 204 2.85 -12.80 15.97
C GLY A 204 4.15 -12.77 15.19
N VAL A 205 4.28 -13.69 14.23
CA VAL A 205 5.45 -13.78 13.36
C VAL A 205 5.01 -13.65 11.92
N GLU A 206 5.62 -12.70 11.23
CA GLU A 206 5.43 -12.48 9.79
C GLU A 206 6.74 -12.74 9.06
N ASN A 207 6.66 -13.10 7.78
CA ASN A 207 7.83 -13.41 6.94
C ASN A 207 8.70 -14.55 7.51
N ALA A 208 8.10 -15.50 8.22
CA ALA A 208 8.80 -16.65 8.79
C ALA A 208 9.32 -17.62 7.73
N GLY A 209 10.21 -18.52 8.14
CA GLY A 209 10.51 -19.73 7.38
C GLY A 209 9.32 -20.68 7.33
N ALA A 210 9.25 -21.50 6.27
CA ALA A 210 8.14 -22.41 6.06
C ALA A 210 8.41 -23.82 6.58
N LEU A 211 7.37 -24.48 7.10
CA LEU A 211 7.41 -25.91 7.34
C LEU A 211 7.51 -26.65 6.00
N LYS A 212 8.40 -27.64 5.92
CA LYS A 212 8.47 -28.50 4.74
C LYS A 212 7.29 -29.45 4.74
N GLY A 213 6.57 -29.52 3.62
CA GLY A 213 5.58 -30.57 3.38
C GLY A 213 6.24 -31.96 3.35
N GLY A 214 5.48 -33.01 3.73
CA GLY A 214 5.89 -34.41 3.57
C GLY A 214 5.52 -35.33 4.74
N ALA A 215 5.31 -36.61 4.46
CA ALA A 215 4.86 -37.64 5.40
C ALA A 215 5.82 -37.86 6.60
N GLY A 216 5.29 -38.01 7.81
CA GLY A 216 6.01 -38.40 9.02
C GLY A 216 6.03 -37.40 10.19
N GLY A 217 5.45 -36.20 10.07
CA GLY A 217 5.35 -35.22 11.16
C GLY A 217 4.12 -35.43 12.05
N ARG A 218 4.25 -35.19 13.36
CA ARG A 218 3.21 -35.37 14.37
C ARG A 218 2.86 -34.05 15.03
N LEU A 219 1.59 -33.90 15.40
CA LEU A 219 1.12 -32.82 16.24
C LEU A 219 1.09 -33.28 17.69
N HIS A 220 1.73 -32.52 18.58
CA HIS A 220 1.90 -32.80 19.99
C HIS A 220 1.19 -31.75 20.81
N VAL A 221 0.43 -32.19 21.82
CA VAL A 221 -0.34 -31.30 22.69
C VAL A 221 -0.03 -31.63 24.15
N GLY A 222 0.51 -30.66 24.88
CA GLY A 222 0.84 -30.75 26.31
C GLY A 222 2.04 -31.62 26.71
N VAL A 223 2.67 -32.34 25.76
CA VAL A 223 3.83 -33.24 26.00
C VAL A 223 4.77 -33.27 24.78
N TRP A 224 6.09 -33.33 25.00
CA TRP A 224 7.09 -33.60 23.96
C TRP A 224 7.60 -35.04 24.02
N ASP A 225 7.65 -35.74 22.89
CA ASP A 225 8.23 -37.10 22.83
C ASP A 225 9.79 -37.13 22.97
N TYR A 226 10.48 -35.98 22.86
CA TYR A 226 11.91 -35.82 23.16
C TYR A 226 12.18 -35.07 24.46
N GLY A 227 11.14 -34.73 25.20
CA GLY A 227 11.12 -33.59 26.13
C GLY A 227 11.98 -33.69 27.38
N PHE A 228 12.98 -34.58 27.45
CA PHE A 228 13.81 -34.77 28.66
C PHE A 228 12.96 -34.96 29.94
N GLY A 229 11.73 -35.49 29.82
CA GLY A 229 10.78 -35.65 30.93
C GLY A 229 9.88 -34.44 31.25
N ASN A 230 9.93 -33.35 30.48
CA ASN A 230 9.12 -32.16 30.72
C ASN A 230 7.68 -32.33 30.22
N VAL A 231 6.72 -31.98 31.07
CA VAL A 231 5.28 -32.02 30.80
C VAL A 231 4.60 -30.78 31.37
N ILE A 232 3.40 -30.47 30.86
CA ILE A 232 2.57 -29.46 31.50
C ILE A 232 2.19 -29.95 32.90
N GLN A 233 2.56 -29.21 33.94
CA GLN A 233 2.07 -29.45 35.30
C GLN A 233 0.61 -28.98 35.42
N GLY A 234 -0.30 -29.67 34.74
CA GLY A 234 -1.72 -29.36 34.74
C GLY A 234 -2.53 -30.19 33.74
N ARG A 235 -3.58 -29.57 33.19
CA ARG A 235 -4.66 -30.24 32.46
C ARG A 235 -4.95 -29.57 31.12
N ILE A 236 -5.46 -30.35 30.18
CA ILE A 236 -5.95 -29.87 28.88
C ILE A 236 -7.36 -30.41 28.65
N ASP A 237 -8.24 -29.54 28.16
CA ASP A 237 -9.62 -29.88 27.80
C ASP A 237 -9.92 -29.30 26.40
N GLU A 238 -10.89 -29.90 25.72
CA GLU A 238 -11.39 -29.47 24.41
C GLU A 238 -10.27 -29.18 23.40
N ILE A 239 -9.69 -30.22 22.79
CA ILE A 239 -8.66 -30.04 21.76
C ILE A 239 -9.31 -30.09 20.39
N ARG A 240 -9.16 -29.01 19.60
CA ARG A 240 -9.68 -28.91 18.24
C ARG A 240 -8.56 -28.59 17.25
N VAL A 241 -8.52 -29.32 16.14
CA VAL A 241 -7.55 -29.09 15.06
C VAL A 241 -8.29 -28.91 13.73
N THR A 242 -7.92 -27.86 12.99
CA THR A 242 -8.49 -27.57 11.68
C THR A 242 -7.41 -27.34 10.62
N ASP A 243 -7.82 -27.45 9.35
CA ASP A 243 -6.94 -27.33 8.19
C ASP A 243 -6.79 -25.88 7.66
N GLN A 244 -7.36 -24.91 8.37
CA GLN A 244 -7.37 -23.49 8.00
C GLN A 244 -6.79 -22.63 9.12
N VAL A 245 -6.40 -21.40 8.78
CA VAL A 245 -6.14 -20.36 9.77
C VAL A 245 -7.48 -19.77 10.18
N GLU A 246 -7.90 -19.97 11.43
CA GLU A 246 -9.21 -19.49 11.89
C GLU A 246 -9.17 -18.00 12.23
N HIS A 247 -8.12 -17.53 12.92
CA HIS A 247 -8.04 -16.14 13.35
C HIS A 247 -6.74 -15.47 12.92
N SER A 248 -6.84 -14.26 12.37
CA SER A 248 -5.66 -13.44 12.06
C SER A 248 -5.49 -12.24 13.01
N ALA A 249 -6.51 -11.98 13.83
CA ALA A 249 -6.61 -10.91 14.80
C ALA A 249 -7.24 -11.45 16.11
N ALA A 250 -7.37 -10.58 17.12
CA ALA A 250 -7.96 -10.98 18.40
C ALA A 250 -9.42 -11.39 18.23
N PHE A 251 -9.87 -12.35 19.03
CA PHE A 251 -11.23 -12.89 18.98
C PHE A 251 -11.74 -13.20 20.38
N GLN A 252 -13.03 -13.52 20.48
CA GLN A 252 -13.60 -14.03 21.71
C GLN A 252 -13.63 -15.57 21.65
N PRO A 253 -12.91 -16.28 22.53
CA PRO A 253 -12.97 -17.74 22.58
C PRO A 253 -14.39 -18.22 22.88
N SER A 254 -14.72 -19.44 22.41
CA SER A 254 -16.03 -20.03 22.64
C SER A 254 -16.30 -20.21 24.14
N ASP A 255 -17.48 -19.82 24.60
CA ASP A 255 -17.96 -20.00 25.96
C ASP A 255 -18.79 -21.29 26.14
N ARG A 256 -18.73 -22.17 25.15
CA ARG A 256 -19.43 -23.45 25.10
C ARG A 256 -18.59 -24.48 24.33
N PRO A 257 -18.80 -25.78 24.58
CA PRO A 257 -18.09 -26.81 23.87
C PRO A 257 -18.43 -26.82 22.37
N TYR A 258 -17.46 -27.14 21.52
CA TYR A 258 -17.63 -27.34 20.08
C TYR A 258 -18.54 -28.53 19.82
N SER A 259 -19.51 -28.34 18.94
CA SER A 259 -20.39 -29.45 18.51
C SER A 259 -19.57 -30.58 17.88
N ILE A 260 -19.90 -31.83 18.25
CA ILE A 260 -19.20 -33.02 17.78
C ILE A 260 -19.44 -33.18 16.27
N PRO A 261 -18.40 -33.15 15.43
CA PRO A 261 -18.61 -33.31 14.00
C PRO A 261 -19.13 -34.72 13.68
N GLY A 262 -19.90 -34.86 12.60
CA GLY A 262 -20.70 -36.05 12.33
C GLY A 262 -22.08 -36.05 13.00
N THR A 263 -22.39 -35.06 13.85
CA THR A 263 -23.74 -34.86 14.39
C THR A 263 -24.55 -33.84 13.59
N VAL A 264 -25.88 -33.93 13.68
CA VAL A 264 -26.77 -32.90 13.10
C VAL A 264 -26.54 -31.54 13.75
N GLN A 265 -26.18 -31.50 15.03
CA GLN A 265 -25.91 -30.26 15.73
C GLN A 265 -24.68 -29.54 15.17
N TYR A 266 -23.57 -30.24 14.92
CA TYR A 266 -22.41 -29.67 14.22
C TYR A 266 -22.79 -29.12 12.84
N ALA A 267 -23.60 -29.86 12.08
CA ALA A 267 -24.05 -29.40 10.78
C ALA A 267 -24.89 -28.11 10.88
N ARG A 268 -25.76 -28.00 11.88
CA ARG A 268 -26.56 -26.78 12.12
C ARG A 268 -25.71 -25.60 12.56
N ASP A 269 -24.69 -25.82 13.39
CA ASP A 269 -23.79 -24.75 13.83
C ASP A 269 -22.91 -24.29 12.67
N THR A 270 -22.34 -25.22 11.91
CA THR A 270 -21.51 -24.91 10.74
C THR A 270 -22.34 -24.18 9.67
N HIS A 271 -23.55 -24.64 9.38
CA HIS A 271 -24.46 -23.98 8.43
C HIS A 271 -24.73 -22.52 8.82
N ARG A 272 -25.08 -22.26 10.08
CA ARG A 272 -25.30 -20.90 10.61
C ARG A 272 -24.06 -20.02 10.46
N THR A 273 -22.90 -20.57 10.80
CA THR A 273 -21.61 -19.87 10.67
C THR A 273 -21.31 -19.52 9.20
N VAL A 274 -21.55 -20.45 8.28
CA VAL A 274 -21.29 -20.23 6.85
C VAL A 274 -22.27 -19.22 6.24
N ASP A 275 -23.54 -19.24 6.64
CA ASP A 275 -24.54 -18.23 6.24
C ASP A 275 -24.12 -16.82 6.68
N HIS A 276 -23.65 -16.67 7.92
CA HIS A 276 -23.13 -15.39 8.41
C HIS A 276 -21.94 -14.90 7.57
N ARG A 277 -20.98 -15.78 7.28
CA ARG A 277 -19.79 -15.43 6.48
C ARG A 277 -20.11 -15.13 5.03
N LEU A 278 -21.11 -15.80 4.46
CA LEU A 278 -21.56 -15.53 3.11
C LEU A 278 -22.07 -14.10 2.99
N LYS A 279 -22.81 -13.61 3.99
CA LYS A 279 -23.26 -12.22 4.09
C LYS A 279 -22.07 -11.24 4.21
N GLN A 280 -21.06 -11.58 5.01
CA GLN A 280 -19.83 -10.79 5.11
C GLN A 280 -19.07 -10.73 3.78
N LEU A 281 -18.87 -11.88 3.12
CA LEU A 281 -18.22 -11.95 1.80
C LEU A 281 -18.94 -11.09 0.75
N VAL A 282 -20.27 -11.08 0.74
CA VAL A 282 -21.06 -10.20 -0.14
C VAL A 282 -20.78 -8.72 0.15
N SER A 283 -20.70 -8.35 1.44
CA SER A 283 -20.32 -7.00 1.86
C SER A 283 -18.90 -6.65 1.39
N ASP A 284 -17.94 -7.54 1.63
CA ASP A 284 -16.53 -7.33 1.28
C ASP A 284 -16.36 -7.17 -0.25
N ILE A 285 -17.07 -7.97 -1.06
CA ILE A 285 -17.08 -7.85 -2.52
C ILE A 285 -17.61 -6.47 -2.95
N LYS A 286 -18.70 -5.99 -2.32
CA LYS A 286 -19.28 -4.69 -2.63
C LYS A 286 -18.27 -3.56 -2.33
N SER A 287 -17.67 -3.58 -1.15
CA SER A 287 -16.65 -2.60 -0.76
C SER A 287 -15.44 -2.60 -1.70
N LEU A 288 -14.97 -3.78 -2.11
CA LEU A 288 -13.84 -3.89 -3.02
C LEU A 288 -14.16 -3.37 -4.43
N LYS A 289 -15.39 -3.57 -4.92
CA LYS A 289 -15.86 -3.00 -6.20
C LYS A 289 -15.93 -1.48 -6.18
N GLU A 290 -16.43 -0.91 -5.09
CA GLU A 290 -16.46 0.55 -4.88
C GLU A 290 -15.04 1.14 -4.88
N PHE A 291 -14.06 0.41 -4.34
CA PHE A 291 -12.66 0.84 -4.31
C PHE A 291 -11.94 0.68 -5.67
N SER A 292 -12.16 -0.41 -6.39
CA SER A 292 -11.36 -0.75 -7.58
C SER A 292 -11.81 -0.11 -8.89
N GLY A 293 -13.00 0.49 -8.94
CA GLY A 293 -13.69 0.79 -10.20
C GLY A 293 -14.18 -0.51 -10.86
N THR A 294 -15.31 -0.46 -11.56
CA THR A 294 -16.02 -1.67 -12.00
C THR A 294 -15.40 -2.39 -13.21
N ASP A 295 -14.43 -1.81 -13.91
CA ASP A 295 -13.98 -2.33 -15.20
C ASP A 295 -12.45 -2.45 -15.32
N GLY A 296 -11.95 -3.68 -15.39
CA GLY A 296 -10.54 -3.96 -15.67
C GLY A 296 -10.15 -5.44 -15.68
N GLY A 297 -9.21 -5.84 -16.54
CA GLY A 297 -8.64 -7.20 -16.66
C GLY A 297 -7.62 -7.59 -15.58
N GLY A 298 -7.63 -6.92 -14.42
CA GLY A 298 -6.62 -7.08 -13.36
C GLY A 298 -6.89 -8.22 -12.37
N VAL A 299 -5.90 -8.50 -11.51
CA VAL A 299 -5.96 -9.55 -10.46
C VAL A 299 -7.17 -9.38 -9.54
N ALA A 300 -7.47 -8.13 -9.12
CA ALA A 300 -8.61 -7.82 -8.26
C ALA A 300 -9.95 -8.18 -8.91
N ALA A 301 -10.14 -7.82 -10.18
CA ALA A 301 -11.35 -8.13 -10.92
C ALA A 301 -11.56 -9.63 -11.15
N LYS A 302 -10.47 -10.40 -11.38
CA LYS A 302 -10.53 -11.87 -11.44
C LYS A 302 -11.00 -12.46 -10.11
N VAL A 303 -10.45 -11.97 -9.00
CA VAL A 303 -10.83 -12.41 -7.64
C VAL A 303 -12.30 -12.07 -7.36
N ILE A 304 -12.75 -10.86 -7.67
CA ILE A 304 -14.15 -10.45 -7.53
C ILE A 304 -15.08 -11.41 -8.29
N ARG A 305 -14.81 -11.69 -9.57
CA ARG A 305 -15.63 -12.61 -10.36
C ARG A 305 -15.66 -14.03 -9.77
N SER A 306 -14.50 -14.57 -9.39
CA SER A 306 -14.46 -15.91 -8.76
C SER A 306 -15.20 -15.95 -7.42
N SER A 307 -15.11 -14.88 -6.63
CA SER A 307 -15.81 -14.80 -5.34
C SER A 307 -17.32 -14.64 -5.50
N GLN A 308 -17.79 -13.90 -6.51
CA GLN A 308 -19.22 -13.85 -6.85
C GLN A 308 -19.77 -15.23 -7.25
N ALA A 309 -19.03 -15.97 -8.08
CA ALA A 309 -19.42 -17.33 -8.46
C ALA A 309 -19.46 -18.28 -7.24
N ALA A 310 -18.52 -18.12 -6.29
CA ALA A 310 -18.54 -18.86 -5.03
C ALA A 310 -19.76 -18.51 -4.18
N VAL A 311 -20.12 -17.22 -4.08
CA VAL A 311 -21.33 -16.77 -3.36
C VAL A 311 -22.57 -17.47 -3.89
N GLU A 312 -22.79 -17.47 -5.21
CA GLU A 312 -23.96 -18.12 -5.81
C GLU A 312 -24.01 -19.62 -5.51
N LYS A 313 -22.87 -20.31 -5.65
CA LYS A 313 -22.76 -21.75 -5.41
C LYS A 313 -23.08 -22.10 -3.97
N VAL A 314 -22.53 -21.34 -3.02
CA VAL A 314 -22.71 -21.54 -1.58
C VAL A 314 -24.15 -21.23 -1.19
N THR A 315 -24.74 -20.13 -1.66
CA THR A 315 -26.15 -19.79 -1.40
C THR A 315 -27.07 -20.94 -1.79
N ARG A 316 -26.89 -21.49 -3.01
CA ARG A 316 -27.69 -22.64 -3.49
C ARG A 316 -27.54 -23.85 -2.57
N ALA A 317 -26.32 -24.17 -2.17
CA ALA A 317 -26.04 -25.32 -1.31
C ALA A 317 -26.65 -25.16 0.11
N LEU A 318 -26.50 -23.99 0.75
CA LEU A 318 -27.08 -23.72 2.07
C LEU A 318 -28.62 -23.81 2.05
N THR A 319 -29.25 -23.28 1.00
CA THR A 319 -30.70 -23.35 0.83
C THR A 319 -31.16 -24.80 0.67
N ALA A 320 -30.49 -25.58 -0.18
CA ALA A 320 -30.81 -26.99 -0.40
C ALA A 320 -30.67 -27.85 0.87
N MET A 321 -29.73 -27.54 1.77
CA MET A 321 -29.52 -28.28 3.01
C MET A 321 -30.51 -27.93 4.13
N SER A 322 -31.18 -26.78 4.06
CA SER A 322 -32.02 -26.24 5.14
C SER A 322 -33.17 -27.17 5.56
N PRO A 323 -33.90 -27.84 4.64
CA PRO A 323 -34.94 -28.81 5.03
C PRO A 323 -34.37 -30.04 5.75
N THR A 324 -33.26 -30.60 5.24
CA THR A 324 -32.62 -31.80 5.83
C THR A 324 -32.08 -31.51 7.23
N LEU A 325 -31.55 -30.31 7.49
CA LEU A 325 -31.09 -29.90 8.82
C LEU A 325 -32.21 -29.85 9.88
N LYS A 326 -33.47 -29.71 9.46
CA LYS A 326 -34.66 -29.71 10.34
C LYS A 326 -35.28 -31.10 10.50
N SER A 327 -34.91 -32.08 9.67
CA SER A 327 -35.43 -33.44 9.75
C SER A 327 -34.96 -34.13 11.04
N LYS A 328 -35.84 -34.97 11.62
CA LYS A 328 -35.51 -35.82 12.77
C LYS A 328 -34.65 -37.02 12.36
N ASP A 329 -34.74 -37.46 11.11
CA ASP A 329 -34.05 -38.63 10.57
C ASP A 329 -32.77 -38.28 9.77
N ALA A 330 -32.20 -37.10 10.02
CA ALA A 330 -31.09 -36.60 9.24
C ALA A 330 -29.77 -37.34 9.55
N ASP A 331 -29.08 -37.82 8.51
CA ASP A 331 -27.73 -38.39 8.65
C ASP A 331 -26.71 -37.28 8.96
N GLY A 332 -26.28 -37.21 10.22
CA GLY A 332 -25.30 -36.24 10.69
C GLY A 332 -23.94 -36.32 9.99
N LYS A 333 -23.49 -37.51 9.55
CA LYS A 333 -22.21 -37.67 8.84
C LYS A 333 -22.31 -37.15 7.42
N GLN A 334 -23.41 -37.45 6.72
CA GLN A 334 -23.66 -36.92 5.39
C GLN A 334 -23.80 -35.40 5.43
N LEU A 335 -24.58 -34.87 6.38
CA LEU A 335 -24.74 -33.43 6.57
C LEU A 335 -23.43 -32.73 6.90
N THR A 336 -22.60 -33.32 7.77
CA THR A 336 -21.27 -32.80 8.12
C THR A 336 -20.40 -32.64 6.88
N ARG A 337 -20.30 -33.68 6.04
CA ARG A 337 -19.53 -33.61 4.78
C ARG A 337 -20.05 -32.51 3.86
N ALA A 338 -21.36 -32.36 3.76
CA ALA A 338 -21.97 -31.34 2.92
C ALA A 338 -21.71 -29.92 3.43
N VAL A 339 -21.85 -29.66 4.74
CA VAL A 339 -21.59 -28.31 5.30
C VAL A 339 -20.11 -27.94 5.23
N ASP A 340 -19.19 -28.90 5.42
CA ASP A 340 -17.76 -28.63 5.38
C ASP A 340 -17.30 -28.20 3.98
N VAL A 341 -17.85 -28.81 2.91
CA VAL A 341 -17.56 -28.42 1.52
C VAL A 341 -17.99 -26.98 1.25
N VAL A 342 -19.15 -26.59 1.78
CA VAL A 342 -19.70 -25.23 1.60
C VAL A 342 -18.91 -24.23 2.45
N ALA A 343 -18.49 -24.62 3.67
CA ALA A 343 -17.61 -23.83 4.53
C ALA A 343 -16.26 -23.55 3.86
N GLU A 344 -15.63 -24.56 3.28
CA GLU A 344 -14.35 -24.43 2.56
C GLU A 344 -14.45 -23.43 1.41
N GLN A 345 -15.52 -23.51 0.59
CA GLN A 345 -15.73 -22.60 -0.55
C GLN A 345 -15.86 -21.14 -0.13
N VAL A 346 -16.63 -20.84 0.92
CA VAL A 346 -16.75 -19.46 1.44
C VAL A 346 -15.43 -18.98 2.00
N ASN A 347 -14.71 -19.83 2.75
CA ASN A 347 -13.43 -19.45 3.35
C ASN A 347 -12.39 -19.12 2.27
N LEU A 348 -12.26 -19.95 1.23
CA LEU A 348 -11.33 -19.68 0.12
C LEU A 348 -11.66 -18.37 -0.62
N ALA A 349 -12.94 -18.10 -0.87
CA ALA A 349 -13.37 -16.87 -1.52
C ALA A 349 -13.10 -15.63 -0.67
N ARG A 350 -13.35 -15.71 0.65
CA ARG A 350 -13.01 -14.64 1.61
C ARG A 350 -11.51 -14.40 1.66
N MET A 351 -10.69 -15.44 1.80
CA MET A 351 -9.22 -15.30 1.82
C MET A 351 -8.69 -14.60 0.56
N ALA A 352 -9.23 -14.92 -0.62
CA ALA A 352 -8.84 -14.28 -1.87
C ALA A 352 -9.17 -12.77 -1.86
N ILE A 353 -10.39 -12.40 -1.42
CA ILE A 353 -10.80 -11.00 -1.27
C ILE A 353 -9.90 -10.28 -0.27
N HIS A 354 -9.69 -10.85 0.93
CA HIS A 354 -8.84 -10.25 1.95
C HIS A 354 -7.40 -10.05 1.49
N ARG A 355 -6.80 -11.00 0.74
CA ARG A 355 -5.44 -10.82 0.20
C ARG A 355 -5.34 -9.64 -0.75
N VAL A 356 -6.33 -9.48 -1.64
CA VAL A 356 -6.38 -8.33 -2.57
C VAL A 356 -6.59 -7.03 -1.81
N SER A 357 -7.54 -7.02 -0.86
CA SER A 357 -7.83 -5.86 -0.02
C SER A 357 -6.64 -5.47 0.86
N ALA A 358 -5.91 -6.43 1.43
CA ALA A 358 -4.71 -6.19 2.22
C ALA A 358 -3.56 -5.64 1.37
N ALA A 359 -3.38 -6.14 0.15
CA ALA A 359 -2.41 -5.57 -0.79
C ALA A 359 -2.77 -4.13 -1.18
N ALA A 360 -4.05 -3.87 -1.45
CA ALA A 360 -4.56 -2.53 -1.72
C ALA A 360 -4.37 -1.60 -0.51
N ALA A 361 -4.69 -2.08 0.69
CA ALA A 361 -4.49 -1.35 1.95
C ALA A 361 -3.02 -1.09 2.24
N ALA A 362 -2.10 -2.02 1.92
CA ALA A 362 -0.66 -1.80 2.08
C ALA A 362 -0.11 -0.77 1.10
N ILE A 363 -0.62 -0.75 -0.14
CA ILE A 363 -0.31 0.29 -1.13
C ILE A 363 -0.83 1.64 -0.63
N ALA A 364 -2.11 1.69 -0.23
CA ALA A 364 -2.74 2.88 0.32
C ALA A 364 -2.05 3.36 1.59
N ALA A 365 -1.64 2.47 2.49
CA ALA A 365 -0.92 2.80 3.72
C ALA A 365 0.54 3.21 3.46
N ARG A 366 1.15 2.82 2.33
CA ARG A 366 2.46 3.30 1.91
C ARG A 366 2.35 4.69 1.29
N GLU A 367 1.30 4.94 0.54
CA GLU A 367 0.94 6.26 0.01
C GLU A 367 0.52 7.20 1.15
N ASP A 368 -0.23 6.71 2.14
CA ASP A 368 -0.66 7.42 3.32
C ASP A 368 0.47 7.60 4.34
N ARG A 369 1.37 6.62 4.55
CA ARG A 369 2.60 6.87 5.31
C ARG A 369 3.48 7.89 4.63
N ARG A 370 3.54 7.96 3.29
CA ARG A 370 4.19 9.09 2.60
C ARG A 370 3.44 10.41 2.86
N SER A 371 2.13 10.38 3.10
CA SER A 371 1.30 11.56 3.45
C SER A 371 1.44 11.97 4.93
N LEU A 372 1.56 11.00 5.84
CA LEU A 372 1.64 11.12 7.30
C LEU A 372 3.08 11.22 7.83
N LEU A 373 4.09 10.84 7.03
CA LEU A 373 5.49 11.22 7.25
C LEU A 373 5.70 12.74 7.14
N PHE A 374 4.66 13.49 6.75
CA PHE A 374 4.57 14.95 6.86
C PHE A 374 3.61 15.39 7.98
N LYS A 375 3.53 14.66 9.10
CA LYS A 375 3.64 15.40 10.36
C LYS A 375 5.12 15.79 10.42
N ASP A 376 5.42 17.01 9.96
CA ASP A 376 6.75 17.60 10.08
C ASP A 376 7.22 17.42 11.53
N LEU A 377 8.11 16.45 11.75
CA LEU A 377 8.98 16.43 12.92
C LEU A 377 10.10 17.46 12.75
N ASN A 378 10.26 18.01 11.54
CA ASN A 378 10.97 19.26 11.33
C ASN A 378 10.15 20.32 12.07
N ASP A 379 10.64 20.79 13.21
CA ASP A 379 9.99 21.71 14.19
C ASP A 379 9.47 21.04 15.48
N VAL A 380 9.76 19.77 15.74
CA VAL A 380 9.71 19.30 17.14
C VAL A 380 10.94 19.82 17.86
N SER A 381 10.75 20.95 18.53
CA SER A 381 11.67 21.46 19.55
C SER A 381 11.88 20.40 20.63
N ALA A 382 13.04 19.76 20.62
CA ALA A 382 13.55 19.02 21.76
C ALA A 382 14.39 20.00 22.60
N GLY A 383 13.71 20.88 23.36
CA GLY A 383 14.35 22.08 23.91
C GLY A 383 14.69 23.08 22.80
N ASP A 384 15.94 23.54 22.74
CA ASP A 384 16.42 24.51 21.73
C ASP A 384 16.86 23.85 20.39
N ALA A 385 16.75 22.53 20.26
CA ALA A 385 17.20 21.79 19.08
C ALA A 385 16.05 21.43 18.13
N ILE A 386 16.26 21.66 16.83
CA ILE A 386 15.37 21.21 15.74
C ILE A 386 15.87 19.84 15.25
N VAL A 387 15.02 18.80 15.36
CA VAL A 387 15.32 17.49 14.80
C VAL A 387 14.93 17.46 13.32
N LEU A 388 15.92 17.41 12.44
CA LEU A 388 15.69 17.28 11.00
C LEU A 388 15.66 15.81 10.58
N ASN A 389 14.57 15.36 9.95
CA ASN A 389 14.45 14.02 9.40
C ASN A 389 14.43 14.06 7.86
N GLY A 390 15.21 13.19 7.21
CA GLY A 390 15.31 13.10 5.75
C GLY A 390 16.60 13.68 5.18
N ARG A 391 16.73 13.73 3.85
CA ARG A 391 17.90 14.33 3.20
C ARG A 391 17.77 15.84 3.23
N GLN A 392 18.88 16.54 3.46
CA GLN A 392 18.94 18.00 3.41
C GLN A 392 19.79 18.44 2.22
N LEU A 393 19.30 19.42 1.46
CA LEU A 393 20.06 19.99 0.36
C LEU A 393 21.01 21.07 0.89
N PHE A 394 22.27 21.05 0.44
CA PHE A 394 23.22 22.13 0.71
C PHE A 394 23.02 23.33 -0.26
N ILE A 395 21.76 23.62 -0.59
CA ILE A 395 21.35 24.67 -1.53
C ILE A 395 21.40 26.07 -0.89
N ASP A 396 21.14 26.14 0.41
CA ASP A 396 21.16 27.33 1.26
C ASP A 396 21.92 27.07 2.58
N ASP A 397 21.98 28.07 3.45
CA ASP A 397 22.68 27.98 4.75
C ASP A 397 21.74 27.58 5.90
N HIS A 398 20.50 27.16 5.61
CA HIS A 398 19.49 26.90 6.66
C HIS A 398 19.93 25.86 7.69
N VAL A 399 20.63 24.81 7.24
CA VAL A 399 21.16 23.73 8.09
C VAL A 399 22.67 23.82 8.28
N ILE A 400 23.30 24.89 7.80
CA ILE A 400 24.75 25.03 7.70
C ILE A 400 25.19 26.27 8.47
N GLU A 401 25.73 26.05 9.67
CA GLU A 401 26.34 27.13 10.46
C GLU A 401 27.70 27.55 9.88
N LYS A 402 28.54 26.59 9.48
CA LYS A 402 29.90 26.86 8.98
C LYS A 402 30.38 25.81 7.98
N ILE A 403 31.09 26.27 6.95
CA ILE A 403 31.83 25.43 5.99
C ILE A 403 33.33 25.73 6.11
N ARG A 404 34.16 24.69 6.29
CA ARG A 404 35.64 24.78 6.26
C ARG A 404 36.20 23.71 5.31
N GLY A 405 37.16 24.06 4.46
CA GLY A 405 37.79 23.11 3.53
C GLY A 405 36.89 22.59 2.40
N ALA A 406 35.69 23.15 2.24
CA ALA A 406 34.73 22.77 1.21
C ALA A 406 34.04 24.02 0.62
N ARG A 407 33.41 23.86 -0.54
CA ARG A 407 32.59 24.90 -1.17
C ARG A 407 31.33 24.30 -1.79
N LYS A 408 30.25 25.06 -1.80
CA LYS A 408 29.05 24.72 -2.57
C LYS A 408 29.32 24.89 -4.06
N VAL A 409 28.80 23.97 -4.87
CA VAL A 409 28.91 24.00 -6.32
C VAL A 409 27.57 23.64 -6.94
N LEU A 410 27.11 24.43 -7.91
CA LEU A 410 25.96 24.08 -8.74
C LEU A 410 26.35 22.96 -9.72
N ASN A 411 25.90 21.73 -9.43
CA ASN A 411 26.13 20.58 -10.30
C ASN A 411 25.18 20.63 -11.50
N ARG A 412 25.73 20.75 -12.72
CA ARG A 412 24.92 20.82 -13.95
C ARG A 412 24.59 19.41 -14.47
N PRO A 413 23.33 19.13 -14.85
CA PRO A 413 22.97 17.85 -15.45
C PRO A 413 23.61 17.68 -16.83
N VAL A 414 23.91 16.43 -17.18
CA VAL A 414 24.43 16.06 -18.50
C VAL A 414 23.25 15.69 -19.41
N LYS A 415 23.20 16.29 -20.60
CA LYS A 415 22.20 15.95 -21.62
C LYS A 415 22.42 14.51 -22.09
N HIS A 416 21.35 13.72 -22.20
CA HIS A 416 21.44 12.33 -22.64
C HIS A 416 21.98 12.25 -24.09
N PRO A 417 22.94 11.36 -24.42
CA PRO A 417 23.58 11.32 -25.75
C PRO A 417 22.62 10.95 -26.90
N ARG A 418 21.54 10.22 -26.60
CA ARG A 418 20.45 9.91 -27.55
C ARG A 418 19.45 11.06 -27.79
N ASN A 419 19.69 12.26 -27.26
CA ASN A 419 18.78 13.38 -27.53
C ASN A 419 18.72 13.69 -29.04
N PRO A 420 17.53 14.03 -29.59
CA PRO A 420 16.23 14.08 -28.92
C PRO A 420 15.60 12.68 -28.68
N LEU A 421 15.07 12.47 -27.47
CA LEU A 421 14.45 11.18 -27.06
C LEU A 421 13.05 10.92 -27.62
N ILE A 422 12.42 11.94 -28.17
CA ILE A 422 11.12 11.88 -28.84
C ILE A 422 11.12 12.91 -29.96
N VAL A 423 10.69 12.49 -31.15
CA VAL A 423 10.61 13.29 -32.37
C VAL A 423 9.24 13.11 -33.01
N ALA A 424 8.88 13.97 -33.96
CA ALA A 424 7.65 13.84 -34.73
C ALA A 424 7.82 12.70 -35.76
N GLU A 425 7.01 11.65 -35.65
CA GLU A 425 7.09 10.44 -36.48
C GLU A 425 5.71 9.96 -36.95
N LYS A 426 4.63 10.47 -36.35
CA LYS A 426 3.27 10.03 -36.64
C LYS A 426 2.55 11.00 -37.59
N PRO A 427 1.60 10.51 -38.41
CA PRO A 427 0.92 11.35 -39.40
C PRO A 427 0.24 12.60 -38.85
N TRP A 428 -0.18 12.61 -37.58
CA TRP A 428 -0.82 13.77 -36.92
C TRP A 428 0.19 14.72 -36.25
N GLU A 429 1.47 14.37 -36.15
CA GLU A 429 2.53 15.20 -35.55
C GLU A 429 3.12 16.15 -36.60
N LYS A 430 2.29 17.06 -37.14
CA LYS A 430 2.59 17.80 -38.36
C LYS A 430 3.65 18.89 -38.24
N THR A 431 3.74 19.59 -37.10
CA THR A 431 4.59 20.78 -36.98
C THR A 431 5.38 20.81 -35.66
N LEU A 432 4.80 21.35 -34.59
CA LEU A 432 5.50 21.63 -33.33
C LEU A 432 5.07 20.67 -32.23
N LEU A 433 6.06 19.99 -31.64
CA LEU A 433 5.91 19.07 -30.53
C LEU A 433 6.15 19.83 -29.21
N ASN A 434 5.06 20.20 -28.52
CA ASN A 434 5.14 20.91 -27.24
C ASN A 434 4.92 19.93 -26.08
N ARG A 435 5.92 19.79 -25.21
CA ARG A 435 5.86 18.82 -24.11
C ARG A 435 4.99 19.38 -23.00
N GLY A 436 3.84 18.74 -22.80
CA GLY A 436 2.90 19.01 -21.71
C GLY A 436 3.49 18.53 -20.40
N SER A 437 3.07 17.38 -19.89
CA SER A 437 3.53 16.86 -18.60
C SER A 437 4.07 15.46 -18.72
N VAL A 438 5.06 15.12 -17.89
CA VAL A 438 5.53 13.75 -17.68
C VAL A 438 5.36 13.45 -16.20
N ILE A 439 4.83 12.27 -15.88
CA ILE A 439 4.79 11.74 -14.52
C ILE A 439 5.30 10.30 -14.53
N TYR A 440 5.78 9.84 -13.38
CA TYR A 440 5.94 8.41 -13.11
C TYR A 440 4.75 7.93 -12.29
N ASP A 441 3.95 7.01 -12.85
CA ASP A 441 2.83 6.38 -12.14
C ASP A 441 3.35 5.15 -11.40
N GLU A 442 3.55 5.29 -10.10
CA GLU A 442 4.06 4.24 -9.21
C GLU A 442 3.19 2.97 -9.21
N GLN A 443 1.87 3.10 -9.38
CA GLN A 443 0.94 1.97 -9.41
C GLN A 443 1.05 1.20 -10.73
N ALA A 444 1.18 1.93 -11.85
CA ALA A 444 1.35 1.35 -13.17
C ALA A 444 2.81 0.96 -13.48
N LYS A 445 3.78 1.43 -12.69
CA LYS A 445 5.23 1.33 -12.95
C LYS A 445 5.61 1.79 -14.35
N LEU A 446 5.04 2.93 -14.75
CA LEU A 446 5.12 3.47 -16.10
C LEU A 446 5.28 4.98 -16.03
N PHE A 447 6.20 5.50 -16.84
CA PHE A 447 6.22 6.91 -17.19
C PHE A 447 5.09 7.18 -18.18
N LYS A 448 4.38 8.28 -17.95
CA LYS A 448 3.26 8.75 -18.77
C LYS A 448 3.53 10.18 -19.17
N MET A 449 3.33 10.48 -20.45
CA MET A 449 3.50 11.80 -21.02
C MET A 449 2.23 12.24 -21.73
N TRP A 450 1.80 13.47 -21.42
CA TRP A 450 0.81 14.20 -22.18
C TRP A 450 1.52 15.32 -22.92
N TYR A 451 1.45 15.33 -24.23
CA TYR A 451 2.14 16.32 -25.07
C TYR A 451 1.19 16.87 -26.11
N SER A 452 1.44 18.09 -26.56
CA SER A 452 0.62 18.75 -27.56
C SER A 452 1.34 18.76 -28.90
N VAL A 453 0.59 18.57 -29.98
CA VAL A 453 1.06 18.83 -31.35
C VAL A 453 0.19 19.83 -32.05
N TYR A 454 0.80 20.75 -32.79
CA TYR A 454 0.06 21.73 -33.57
C TYR A 454 -0.43 21.15 -34.89
N THR A 455 -1.61 21.59 -35.31
CA THR A 455 -2.10 21.37 -36.68
C THR A 455 -1.23 22.13 -37.68
N THR A 456 -1.32 21.76 -38.97
CA THR A 456 -0.51 22.37 -40.05
C THR A 456 -0.72 23.87 -40.16
N ASP A 457 -1.94 24.36 -39.90
CA ASP A 457 -2.30 25.78 -39.93
C ASP A 457 -1.97 26.53 -38.63
N LEU A 458 -1.38 25.84 -37.64
CA LEU A 458 -1.03 26.35 -36.32
C LEU A 458 -2.22 26.90 -35.50
N LYS A 459 -3.46 26.62 -35.91
CA LYS A 459 -4.66 27.12 -35.23
C LYS A 459 -5.06 26.29 -34.02
N GLU A 460 -4.83 24.98 -34.07
CA GLU A 460 -5.23 24.06 -33.02
C GLU A 460 -4.05 23.28 -32.44
N GLN A 461 -4.22 22.83 -31.20
CA GLN A 461 -3.32 21.90 -30.52
C GLN A 461 -4.09 20.62 -30.19
N LEU A 462 -3.55 19.50 -30.66
CA LEU A 462 -4.02 18.17 -30.33
C LEU A 462 -3.29 17.67 -29.09
N LEU A 463 -4.02 17.15 -28.12
CA LEU A 463 -3.43 16.49 -26.96
C LEU A 463 -3.13 15.03 -27.29
N CYS A 464 -1.89 14.61 -27.10
CA CYS A 464 -1.40 13.27 -27.39
C CYS A 464 -0.82 12.61 -26.14
N TYR A 465 -0.72 11.27 -26.18
CA TYR A 465 -0.26 10.47 -25.07
C TYR A 465 0.91 9.54 -25.44
N ALA A 466 1.92 9.46 -24.60
CA ALA A 466 3.05 8.53 -24.75
C ALA A 466 3.39 7.88 -23.41
N THR A 467 3.96 6.68 -23.47
CA THR A 467 4.39 5.93 -22.29
C THR A 467 5.84 5.50 -22.40
N SER A 468 6.47 5.22 -21.26
CA SER A 468 7.82 4.67 -21.22
C SER A 468 8.02 3.84 -19.95
N ARG A 469 8.87 2.82 -20.02
CA ARG A 469 9.27 2.04 -18.83
C ARG A 469 10.51 2.59 -18.14
N ASP A 470 11.36 3.30 -18.88
CA ASP A 470 12.67 3.80 -18.43
C ASP A 470 12.77 5.33 -18.43
N GLY A 471 11.75 6.03 -18.98
CA GLY A 471 11.73 7.48 -19.15
C GLY A 471 12.58 7.97 -20.33
N ILE A 472 13.23 7.06 -21.07
CA ILE A 472 14.17 7.37 -22.14
C ILE A 472 13.65 6.91 -23.50
N LYS A 473 13.19 5.66 -23.61
CA LYS A 473 12.54 5.14 -24.82
C LYS A 473 11.02 5.32 -24.67
N TRP A 474 10.41 6.05 -25.60
CA TRP A 474 9.00 6.41 -25.55
C TRP A 474 8.18 5.65 -26.60
N ASP A 475 7.11 5.01 -26.13
CA ASP A 475 6.10 4.36 -26.96
C ASP A 475 4.90 5.31 -27.13
N LYS A 476 4.35 5.39 -28.34
CA LYS A 476 3.17 6.21 -28.68
C LYS A 476 1.98 5.28 -28.97
N PRO A 477 1.30 4.74 -27.93
CA PRO A 477 0.25 3.75 -28.10
C PRO A 477 -0.96 4.35 -28.82
N LEU A 478 -1.60 3.57 -29.70
CA LEU A 478 -2.85 3.98 -30.35
C LEU A 478 -3.98 3.83 -29.32
N ILE A 479 -4.62 4.94 -28.94
CA ILE A 479 -5.57 5.00 -27.81
C ILE A 479 -6.97 5.46 -28.21
N ASN A 480 -7.18 5.94 -29.43
CA ASN A 480 -8.53 6.27 -29.89
C ASN A 480 -9.32 5.01 -30.29
N GLU A 481 -10.65 5.07 -30.28
CA GLU A 481 -11.53 3.91 -30.54
C GLU A 481 -11.32 3.28 -31.92
N ALA A 482 -10.87 4.06 -32.90
CA ALA A 482 -10.52 3.57 -34.23
C ALA A 482 -9.13 2.87 -34.30
N GLY A 483 -8.34 2.90 -33.22
CA GLY A 483 -6.99 2.35 -33.18
C GLY A 483 -6.02 3.03 -34.16
N GLN A 484 -6.29 4.27 -34.53
CA GLN A 484 -5.59 5.00 -35.59
C GLN A 484 -4.56 6.01 -35.07
N SER A 485 -4.71 6.51 -33.84
CA SER A 485 -3.82 7.55 -33.31
C SER A 485 -3.64 7.50 -31.80
N ASN A 486 -2.60 8.18 -31.31
CA ASN A 486 -2.38 8.42 -29.89
C ASN A 486 -2.93 9.79 -29.41
N VAL A 487 -3.81 10.41 -30.22
CA VAL A 487 -4.50 11.65 -29.88
C VAL A 487 -5.62 11.31 -28.89
N ILE A 488 -5.73 12.11 -27.82
CA ILE A 488 -6.81 12.02 -26.86
C ILE A 488 -8.13 12.37 -27.58
N PRO A 489 -9.10 11.43 -27.62
CA PRO A 489 -10.37 11.66 -28.29
C PRO A 489 -11.17 12.76 -27.60
N ASP A 490 -11.93 13.53 -28.40
CA ASP A 490 -12.90 14.53 -27.95
C ASP A 490 -12.41 15.60 -26.96
N PHE A 491 -11.09 15.75 -26.83
CA PHE A 491 -10.48 16.75 -25.98
C PHE A 491 -9.57 17.68 -26.77
N ARG A 492 -9.64 18.97 -26.48
CA ARG A 492 -8.76 20.00 -27.04
C ARG A 492 -8.22 20.86 -25.91
N ALA A 493 -6.92 21.11 -25.95
CA ALA A 493 -6.22 21.95 -24.99
C ALA A 493 -5.34 22.94 -25.73
N ALA A 494 -5.46 24.23 -25.41
CA ALA A 494 -4.47 25.21 -25.80
C ALA A 494 -3.36 25.25 -24.74
N ASN A 495 -2.12 25.44 -25.17
CA ASN A 495 -0.92 25.42 -24.34
C ASN A 495 -0.61 24.05 -23.71
N PRO A 496 0.67 23.77 -23.40
CA PRO A 496 1.08 22.48 -22.85
C PRO A 496 0.44 22.24 -21.48
N PRO A 497 -0.32 21.15 -21.28
CA PRO A 497 -1.07 20.91 -20.06
C PRO A 497 -0.19 20.66 -18.85
N SER A 498 -0.74 20.93 -17.66
CA SER A 498 -0.19 20.51 -16.37
C SER A 498 -1.00 19.35 -15.83
N VAL A 499 -0.50 18.14 -16.01
CA VAL A 499 -1.16 16.91 -15.53
C VAL A 499 -0.42 16.38 -14.31
N PHE A 500 -1.16 16.02 -13.27
CA PHE A 500 -0.67 15.22 -12.15
C PHE A 500 -1.72 14.20 -11.74
N LYS A 501 -1.28 13.16 -11.02
CA LYS A 501 -2.15 12.14 -10.44
C LYS A 501 -2.33 12.46 -8.96
N ASP A 502 -3.56 12.72 -8.55
CA ASP A 502 -3.94 12.89 -7.17
C ASP A 502 -4.36 11.54 -6.58
N VAL A 503 -3.45 10.95 -5.80
CA VAL A 503 -3.69 9.68 -5.11
C VAL A 503 -4.64 9.83 -3.91
N HIS A 504 -4.88 11.06 -3.45
CA HIS A 504 -5.76 11.38 -2.33
C HIS A 504 -7.18 11.74 -2.77
N GLU A 505 -7.42 11.98 -4.07
CA GLU A 505 -8.75 12.28 -4.60
C GLU A 505 -9.72 11.10 -4.38
N PRO A 506 -10.79 11.27 -3.58
CA PRO A 506 -11.74 10.20 -3.30
C PRO A 506 -12.58 9.80 -4.51
N ASP A 507 -12.86 10.72 -5.43
CA ASP A 507 -13.61 10.41 -6.64
C ASP A 507 -12.69 9.74 -7.69
N PRO A 508 -12.88 8.44 -8.00
CA PRO A 508 -12.06 7.75 -8.98
C PRO A 508 -12.12 8.40 -10.36
N ALA A 509 -13.20 9.12 -10.71
CA ALA A 509 -13.30 9.84 -11.97
C ALA A 509 -12.39 11.08 -12.03
N ARG A 510 -11.86 11.55 -10.89
CA ARG A 510 -11.07 12.78 -10.77
C ARG A 510 -9.61 12.57 -10.40
N ARG A 511 -9.13 11.32 -10.46
CA ARG A 511 -7.77 10.91 -10.05
C ARG A 511 -6.65 11.61 -10.81
N TYR A 512 -6.80 11.77 -12.12
CA TYR A 512 -5.92 12.62 -12.90
C TYR A 512 -6.56 13.99 -13.00
N LYS A 513 -5.75 15.00 -12.72
CA LYS A 513 -6.14 16.40 -12.74
C LYS A 513 -5.27 17.15 -13.71
N MET A 514 -5.90 18.02 -14.50
CA MET A 514 -5.23 18.82 -15.50
C MET A 514 -5.60 20.29 -15.35
N LEU A 515 -4.59 21.16 -15.31
CA LEU A 515 -4.77 22.56 -15.71
C LEU A 515 -4.29 22.74 -17.16
N TYR A 516 -5.14 23.36 -17.98
CA TYR A 516 -4.86 23.60 -19.39
C TYR A 516 -5.37 24.97 -19.83
N GLY A 517 -4.80 25.51 -20.91
CA GLY A 517 -5.29 26.75 -21.50
C GLY A 517 -6.49 26.50 -22.41
N ALA A 518 -7.44 27.41 -22.43
CA ALA A 518 -8.50 27.44 -23.46
C ALA A 518 -8.88 28.87 -23.80
N GLY A 519 -9.64 29.04 -24.89
CA GLY A 519 -10.08 30.34 -25.39
C GLY A 519 -9.28 30.85 -26.58
N GLN A 520 -9.65 32.06 -27.04
CA GLN A 520 -9.07 32.70 -28.22
C GLN A 520 -7.64 33.21 -27.94
N PRO A 521 -6.77 33.33 -28.97
CA PRO A 521 -5.46 33.96 -28.84
C PRO A 521 -5.55 35.31 -28.11
N ARG A 522 -4.60 35.56 -27.19
CA ARG A 522 -4.55 36.74 -26.29
C ARG A 522 -5.67 36.85 -25.24
N LYS A 523 -6.66 35.95 -25.24
CA LYS A 523 -7.73 35.84 -24.24
C LYS A 523 -7.72 34.46 -23.54
N TYR A 524 -6.54 33.84 -23.43
CA TYR A 524 -6.40 32.54 -22.80
C TYR A 524 -6.79 32.60 -21.32
N THR A 525 -7.61 31.64 -20.93
CA THR A 525 -7.96 31.35 -19.54
C THR A 525 -7.38 30.00 -19.16
N THR A 526 -7.21 29.77 -17.86
CA THR A 526 -6.77 28.47 -17.36
C THR A 526 -7.97 27.70 -16.82
N ASN A 527 -8.13 26.49 -17.35
CA ASN A 527 -9.27 25.61 -17.19
C ASN A 527 -8.81 24.32 -16.50
N ALA A 528 -9.73 23.65 -15.80
CA ALA A 528 -9.51 22.37 -15.15
C ALA A 528 -10.23 21.24 -15.91
N ALA A 529 -9.63 20.06 -15.91
CA ALA A 529 -10.26 18.83 -16.37
C ALA A 529 -9.81 17.64 -15.50
N TYR A 530 -10.63 16.60 -15.52
CA TYR A 530 -10.48 15.41 -14.70
C TYR A 530 -10.46 14.17 -15.56
N SER A 531 -9.77 13.13 -15.10
CA SER A 531 -9.79 11.84 -15.78
C SER A 531 -9.57 10.69 -14.79
N PRO A 532 -10.25 9.54 -14.97
CA PRO A 532 -9.97 8.35 -14.17
C PRO A 532 -8.64 7.68 -14.53
N ASP A 533 -8.25 7.74 -15.79
CA ASP A 533 -7.15 6.95 -16.37
C ASP A 533 -6.05 7.81 -17.02
N GLY A 534 -6.31 9.11 -17.18
CA GLY A 534 -5.47 10.07 -17.90
C GLY A 534 -5.70 10.05 -19.41
N LEU A 535 -6.69 9.31 -19.91
CA LEU A 535 -7.03 9.18 -21.33
C LEU A 535 -8.41 9.76 -21.62
N SER A 536 -9.39 9.50 -20.75
CA SER A 536 -10.76 10.00 -20.88
C SER A 536 -10.93 11.26 -20.03
N TRP A 537 -10.99 12.42 -20.66
CA TRP A 537 -10.96 13.71 -19.95
C TRP A 537 -12.32 14.40 -19.95
N THR A 538 -12.77 14.80 -18.76
CA THR A 538 -14.00 15.58 -18.55
C THR A 538 -13.63 17.00 -18.11
N PRO A 539 -13.98 18.04 -18.88
CA PRO A 539 -13.79 19.44 -18.46
C PRO A 539 -14.59 19.75 -17.19
N GLU A 540 -14.02 20.58 -16.30
CA GLU A 540 -14.75 21.16 -15.17
C GLU A 540 -15.89 22.05 -15.68
N SER A 541 -17.08 21.85 -15.11
CA SER A 541 -18.30 22.61 -15.41
C SER A 541 -18.17 24.11 -15.13
N SER A 542 -17.41 24.47 -14.09
CA SER A 542 -17.21 25.86 -13.65
C SER A 542 -16.06 26.57 -14.36
N ASN A 543 -15.60 26.03 -15.48
CA ASN A 543 -14.51 26.63 -16.26
C ASN A 543 -14.88 28.03 -16.80
N PRO A 544 -13.93 28.98 -16.84
CA PRO A 544 -12.53 28.83 -16.42
C PRO A 544 -12.34 28.96 -14.90
N VAL A 545 -11.43 28.15 -14.35
CA VAL A 545 -11.12 28.15 -12.91
C VAL A 545 -10.09 29.21 -12.50
N ILE A 546 -9.26 29.69 -13.45
CA ILE A 546 -8.29 30.77 -13.22
C ILE A 546 -8.43 31.81 -14.36
N PRO A 547 -8.74 33.09 -14.04
CA PRO A 547 -9.15 34.08 -15.04
C PRO A 547 -8.13 34.38 -16.14
N HIS A 548 -6.82 34.32 -15.84
CA HIS A 548 -5.77 34.62 -16.80
C HIS A 548 -4.45 33.96 -16.39
N SER A 549 -3.92 33.12 -17.27
CA SER A 549 -2.51 32.79 -17.36
C SER A 549 -2.25 32.12 -18.72
N ASP A 550 -1.00 32.13 -19.16
CA ASP A 550 -0.60 31.53 -20.42
C ASP A 550 0.71 30.75 -20.27
N THR A 551 0.86 29.68 -21.06
CA THR A 551 1.99 28.71 -21.13
C THR A 551 2.58 28.17 -19.81
N LEU A 552 2.99 26.89 -19.84
CA LEU A 552 3.85 26.27 -18.83
C LEU A 552 3.39 26.36 -17.36
N ASN A 553 2.08 26.45 -17.10
CA ASN A 553 1.48 26.40 -15.75
C ASN A 553 1.94 25.16 -14.98
N SER A 554 2.44 25.27 -13.75
CA SER A 554 2.91 24.16 -12.92
C SER A 554 1.97 23.89 -11.77
N CYS A 555 1.25 22.78 -11.79
CA CYS A 555 0.24 22.46 -10.81
C CYS A 555 0.45 21.06 -10.20
N PHE A 556 0.28 20.97 -8.89
CA PHE A 556 0.37 19.74 -8.10
C PHE A 556 -0.36 19.90 -6.75
N TRP A 557 -0.53 18.79 -6.03
CA TRP A 557 -0.99 18.79 -4.64
C TRP A 557 0.19 19.05 -3.68
N ASP A 558 0.11 20.11 -2.88
CA ASP A 558 1.07 20.38 -1.81
C ASP A 558 0.60 19.69 -0.50
N PRO A 559 1.27 18.60 -0.06
CA PRO A 559 0.86 17.86 1.13
C PRO A 559 1.07 18.65 2.43
N ALA A 560 2.04 19.56 2.48
CA ALA A 560 2.33 20.35 3.68
C ALA A 560 1.24 21.40 3.92
N ARG A 561 0.80 22.07 2.84
CA ARG A 561 -0.30 23.06 2.90
C ARG A 561 -1.69 22.44 2.83
N ARG A 562 -1.78 21.17 2.42
CA ARG A 562 -3.04 20.47 2.10
C ARG A 562 -3.89 21.26 1.11
N ARG A 563 -3.25 21.75 0.06
CA ARG A 563 -3.89 22.54 -1.01
C ARG A 563 -3.29 22.16 -2.35
N TYR A 564 -4.10 22.29 -3.39
CA TYR A 564 -3.58 22.36 -4.74
C TYR A 564 -2.86 23.70 -4.91
N VAL A 565 -1.67 23.65 -5.50
CA VAL A 565 -0.89 24.85 -5.79
C VAL A 565 -0.60 24.91 -7.28
N ALA A 566 -0.64 26.11 -7.84
CA ALA A 566 -0.30 26.36 -9.23
C ALA A 566 0.64 27.56 -9.35
N HIS A 567 1.77 27.33 -10.00
CA HIS A 567 2.68 28.39 -10.44
C HIS A 567 2.33 28.75 -11.88
N VAL A 568 1.90 29.99 -12.07
CA VAL A 568 1.35 30.50 -13.32
C VAL A 568 1.97 31.86 -13.64
N ARG A 569 1.79 32.35 -14.87
CA ARG A 569 2.18 33.73 -15.21
C ARG A 569 1.14 34.74 -14.72
N PHE A 570 1.61 35.90 -14.25
CA PHE A 570 0.76 37.01 -13.85
C PHE A 570 0.14 37.72 -15.05
N GLY A 571 -1.08 38.24 -14.89
CA GLY A 571 -1.75 39.14 -15.81
C GLY A 571 -3.27 39.21 -15.59
N PRO A 572 -3.99 40.05 -16.35
CA PRO A 572 -3.48 40.96 -17.40
C PRO A 572 -2.88 42.29 -16.87
N PRO A 573 -1.93 42.95 -17.60
CA PRO A 573 -1.25 42.45 -18.79
C PRO A 573 -0.28 41.31 -18.44
N ASN A 574 0.08 40.47 -19.41
CA ASN A 574 1.04 39.40 -19.17
C ASN A 574 2.44 39.97 -18.92
N THR A 575 2.85 40.00 -17.65
CA THR A 575 4.16 40.54 -17.24
C THR A 575 5.27 39.50 -17.26
N ARG A 576 4.97 38.23 -17.58
CA ARG A 576 5.88 37.08 -17.45
C ARG A 576 6.48 36.97 -16.03
N TRP A 577 5.77 37.42 -15.00
CA TRP A 577 6.13 37.19 -13.61
C TRP A 577 5.57 35.85 -13.14
N VAL A 578 6.34 35.13 -12.33
CA VAL A 578 5.87 33.86 -11.75
C VAL A 578 5.00 34.18 -10.54
N SER A 579 3.78 33.66 -10.53
CA SER A 579 2.82 33.81 -9.45
C SER A 579 2.35 32.46 -8.93
N LEU A 580 2.10 32.41 -7.62
CA LEU A 580 1.45 31.32 -6.93
C LEU A 580 -0.06 31.61 -6.83
N THR A 581 -0.87 30.58 -7.01
CA THR A 581 -2.29 30.56 -6.65
C THR A 581 -2.61 29.18 -6.08
N GLU A 582 -3.57 29.12 -5.17
CA GLU A 582 -3.87 27.93 -4.39
C GLU A 582 -5.35 27.63 -4.40
N SER A 583 -5.71 26.35 -4.28
CA SER A 583 -7.10 25.91 -4.21
C SER A 583 -7.25 24.75 -3.22
N PRO A 584 -8.32 24.73 -2.39
CA PRO A 584 -8.62 23.57 -1.56
C PRO A 584 -9.29 22.42 -2.33
N ASP A 585 -9.92 22.70 -3.48
CA ASP A 585 -10.84 21.77 -4.16
C ASP A 585 -10.60 21.62 -5.67
N PHE A 586 -9.56 22.30 -6.19
CA PHE A 586 -9.17 22.37 -7.60
C PHE A 586 -10.08 23.24 -8.49
N VAL A 587 -11.16 23.78 -7.95
CA VAL A 587 -12.16 24.58 -8.68
C VAL A 587 -12.05 26.05 -8.30
N HIS A 588 -11.98 26.34 -7.01
CA HIS A 588 -11.92 27.71 -6.48
C HIS A 588 -10.48 28.07 -6.15
N TRP A 589 -9.89 28.96 -6.95
CA TRP A 589 -8.49 29.37 -6.81
C TRP A 589 -8.38 30.76 -6.18
N SER A 590 -7.38 30.92 -5.31
CA SER A 590 -7.08 32.20 -4.65
C SER A 590 -6.53 33.23 -5.65
N PRO A 591 -6.61 34.53 -5.33
CA PRO A 591 -5.91 35.56 -6.10
C PRO A 591 -4.42 35.23 -6.27
N LYS A 592 -3.87 35.53 -7.45
CA LYS A 592 -2.46 35.29 -7.76
C LYS A 592 -1.55 36.16 -6.90
N VAL A 593 -0.61 35.53 -6.19
CA VAL A 593 0.48 36.20 -5.46
C VAL A 593 1.76 36.11 -6.29
N THR A 594 2.37 37.23 -6.66
CA THR A 594 3.64 37.21 -7.39
C THR A 594 4.78 36.76 -6.48
N VAL A 595 5.46 35.67 -6.85
CA VAL A 595 6.54 35.05 -6.05
C VAL A 595 7.93 35.23 -6.67
N LEU A 596 8.02 35.51 -7.97
CA LEU A 596 9.29 35.80 -8.62
C LEU A 596 9.14 36.84 -9.74
N LYS A 597 9.86 37.96 -9.59
CA LYS A 597 9.95 39.08 -10.55
C LYS A 597 11.35 39.17 -11.15
N PRO A 598 11.51 39.75 -12.35
CA PRO A 598 12.83 40.11 -12.87
C PRO A 598 13.62 40.96 -11.87
N SER A 599 14.92 40.76 -11.83
CA SER A 599 15.87 41.46 -10.95
C SER A 599 17.19 41.69 -11.70
N SER A 600 18.18 42.29 -11.07
CA SER A 600 19.42 42.69 -11.77
C SER A 600 20.25 41.53 -12.34
N ILE A 601 20.04 40.29 -11.90
CA ILE A 601 20.63 39.11 -12.56
C ILE A 601 20.09 38.89 -13.98
N ASP A 602 18.93 39.44 -14.31
CA ASP A 602 18.29 39.29 -15.62
C ASP A 602 18.74 40.36 -16.63
N GLU A 603 19.26 41.50 -16.16
CA GLU A 603 19.65 42.63 -17.00
C GLU A 603 20.70 42.27 -18.07
N PRO A 604 21.79 41.54 -17.79
CA PRO A 604 22.87 41.30 -18.76
C PRO A 604 22.46 40.55 -20.03
N PHE A 605 21.38 39.75 -19.94
CA PHE A 605 20.87 38.94 -21.05
C PHE A 605 19.42 39.30 -21.41
N GLU A 606 18.91 40.41 -20.88
CA GLU A 606 17.52 40.85 -21.05
C GLU A 606 16.49 39.74 -20.72
N THR A 607 16.78 38.96 -19.68
CA THR A 607 16.09 37.70 -19.38
C THR A 607 14.62 37.94 -19.01
N LYS A 608 13.73 37.14 -19.59
CA LYS A 608 12.32 37.02 -19.24
C LYS A 608 12.05 35.63 -18.65
N HIS A 609 11.21 35.56 -17.62
CA HIS A 609 10.79 34.28 -17.04
C HIS A 609 9.69 33.67 -17.91
N TYR A 610 10.04 32.72 -18.76
CA TYR A 610 9.08 32.11 -19.67
C TYR A 610 8.11 31.16 -18.93
N GLY A 611 8.55 30.60 -17.81
CA GLY A 611 7.77 29.78 -16.90
C GLY A 611 8.66 29.21 -15.80
N MET A 612 8.06 28.59 -14.79
CA MET A 612 8.80 27.91 -13.72
C MET A 612 8.13 26.60 -13.38
N ARG A 613 8.85 25.49 -13.54
CA ARG A 613 8.38 24.19 -13.07
C ARG A 613 8.78 23.98 -11.63
N VAL A 614 7.82 23.61 -10.79
CA VAL A 614 8.06 23.44 -9.35
C VAL A 614 7.85 21.99 -8.97
N LEU A 615 8.79 21.48 -8.18
CA LEU A 615 8.81 20.12 -7.65
C LEU A 615 9.14 20.17 -6.15
N PRO A 616 8.32 19.56 -5.28
CA PRO A 616 8.73 19.26 -3.92
C PRO A 616 9.86 18.21 -3.90
N TYR A 617 10.96 18.51 -3.23
CA TYR A 617 12.13 17.64 -3.13
C TYR A 617 12.82 17.79 -1.77
N GLU A 618 12.84 16.72 -0.98
CA GLU A 618 13.63 16.62 0.26
C GLU A 618 13.50 17.86 1.19
N GLY A 619 12.26 18.25 1.50
CA GLY A 619 11.97 19.36 2.43
C GLY A 619 12.08 20.78 1.84
N THR A 620 12.27 20.91 0.53
CA THR A 620 12.23 22.21 -0.17
C THR A 620 11.45 22.10 -1.48
N LEU A 621 11.01 23.22 -2.02
CA LEU A 621 10.47 23.35 -3.36
C LEU A 621 11.62 23.75 -4.30
N LEU A 622 11.88 22.94 -5.31
CA LEU A 622 12.81 23.28 -6.38
C LEU A 622 12.05 23.85 -7.58
N GLY A 623 12.51 25.01 -8.05
CA GLY A 623 11.99 25.73 -9.20
C GLY A 623 12.97 25.65 -10.36
N PHE A 624 12.50 25.16 -11.50
CA PHE A 624 13.24 25.10 -12.75
C PHE A 624 12.75 26.26 -13.62
N LEU A 625 13.41 27.40 -13.48
CA LEU A 625 13.07 28.65 -14.15
C LEU A 625 13.54 28.60 -15.60
N SER A 626 12.61 28.69 -16.53
CA SER A 626 12.89 28.84 -17.96
C SER A 626 13.26 30.29 -18.24
N ALA A 627 14.56 30.58 -18.31
CA ALA A 627 15.12 31.90 -18.52
C ALA A 627 15.36 32.14 -20.02
N TYR A 628 14.50 32.97 -20.62
CA TYR A 628 14.48 33.31 -22.05
C TYR A 628 15.19 34.64 -22.28
N HIS A 629 16.16 34.66 -23.19
CA HIS A 629 17.11 35.78 -23.32
C HIS A 629 16.91 36.60 -24.58
N GLY A 630 16.99 37.93 -24.45
CA GLY A 630 17.06 38.90 -25.55
C GLY A 630 16.07 38.64 -26.69
N GLU A 631 14.76 38.72 -26.41
CA GLU A 631 13.68 38.53 -27.38
C GLU A 631 13.88 39.43 -28.61
N THR A 632 14.01 38.83 -29.80
CA THR A 632 14.24 39.59 -31.04
C THR A 632 13.13 39.37 -32.07
N ILE A 633 12.91 40.40 -32.89
CA ILE A 633 12.05 40.34 -34.08
C ILE A 633 12.88 40.54 -35.37
N ARG A 634 14.21 40.47 -35.27
CA ARG A 634 15.18 40.73 -36.34
C ARG A 634 16.18 39.56 -36.42
N PRO A 635 16.91 39.39 -37.52
CA PRO A 635 17.98 38.38 -37.60
C PRO A 635 19.00 38.55 -36.46
N ILE A 636 19.34 37.45 -35.78
CA ILE A 636 20.24 37.45 -34.63
C ILE A 636 21.70 37.45 -35.11
N PRO A 637 22.56 38.37 -34.63
CA PRO A 637 23.99 38.37 -34.91
C PRO A 637 24.70 37.08 -34.47
N ALA A 638 25.78 36.70 -35.16
CA ALA A 638 26.52 35.47 -34.88
C ALA A 638 27.19 35.46 -33.48
N ASP A 639 27.57 36.61 -32.97
CA ASP A 639 28.13 36.83 -31.63
C ASP A 639 27.05 36.91 -30.53
N GLU A 640 25.79 37.05 -30.90
CA GLU A 640 24.64 37.12 -30.01
C GLU A 640 23.73 35.89 -30.11
N MET A 641 24.25 34.74 -30.53
CA MET A 641 23.46 33.52 -30.72
C MET A 641 22.72 33.02 -29.46
N TRP A 642 23.03 33.57 -28.28
CA TRP A 642 22.31 33.38 -27.02
C TRP A 642 20.91 34.01 -27.01
N ARG A 643 20.64 34.98 -27.88
CA ARG A 643 19.32 35.61 -28.06
C ARG A 643 18.30 34.63 -28.65
N ASP A 644 17.04 34.85 -28.33
CA ASP A 644 15.91 33.97 -28.60
C ASP A 644 16.17 32.51 -28.19
N ARG A 645 16.85 32.28 -27.07
CA ARG A 645 17.05 30.95 -26.50
C ARG A 645 16.67 30.92 -25.04
N THR A 646 16.33 29.72 -24.59
CA THR A 646 16.03 29.45 -23.18
C THR A 646 17.12 28.60 -22.56
N ASN A 647 17.62 29.01 -21.39
CA ASN A 647 18.33 28.12 -20.48
C ASN A 647 17.48 27.86 -19.23
N VAL A 648 17.89 26.89 -18.40
CA VAL A 648 17.24 26.65 -17.11
C VAL A 648 18.12 27.18 -16.00
N GLN A 649 17.55 27.98 -15.11
CA GLN A 649 18.15 28.35 -13.83
C GLN A 649 17.40 27.64 -12.70
N LEU A 650 18.12 27.26 -11.64
CA LEU A 650 17.47 26.74 -10.44
C LEU A 650 17.05 27.89 -9.54
N ALA A 651 15.87 27.76 -8.97
CA ALA A 651 15.39 28.50 -7.83
C ALA A 651 14.93 27.52 -6.76
N PHE A 652 14.81 27.97 -5.52
CA PHE A 652 14.25 27.16 -4.45
C PHE A 652 13.45 28.03 -3.48
N SER A 653 12.58 27.37 -2.72
CA SER A 653 11.80 27.97 -1.67
C SER A 653 11.51 26.93 -0.59
N ARG A 654 11.46 27.36 0.68
CA ARG A 654 11.01 26.52 1.79
C ARG A 654 9.54 26.76 2.13
N ASP A 655 9.04 27.96 1.83
CA ASP A 655 7.69 28.43 2.20
C ASP A 655 6.76 28.62 0.99
N GLY A 656 7.21 28.34 -0.23
CA GLY A 656 6.46 28.53 -1.48
C GLY A 656 6.23 29.99 -1.88
N LEU A 657 6.51 30.95 -1.01
CA LEU A 657 6.25 32.37 -1.21
C LEU A 657 7.54 33.13 -1.52
N THR A 658 8.59 32.83 -0.78
CA THR A 658 9.90 33.45 -0.89
C THR A 658 10.81 32.54 -1.70
N TRP A 659 11.20 33.01 -2.89
CA TRP A 659 12.04 32.25 -3.82
C TRP A 659 13.42 32.87 -3.96
N GLN A 660 14.45 32.04 -3.91
CA GLN A 660 15.84 32.44 -4.14
C GLN A 660 16.40 31.68 -5.35
N ARG A 661 17.18 32.35 -6.21
CA ARG A 661 17.90 31.68 -7.29
C ARG A 661 19.18 31.03 -6.78
N VAL A 662 19.64 30.00 -7.49
CA VAL A 662 20.87 29.27 -7.17
C VAL A 662 21.95 29.66 -8.17
N GLY A 663 23.07 30.16 -7.66
CA GLY A 663 24.28 30.49 -8.42
C GLY A 663 25.35 29.42 -8.27
N LYS A 664 26.54 29.71 -8.82
CA LYS A 664 27.71 28.82 -8.80
C LYS A 664 28.06 28.29 -7.41
N THR A 665 27.80 29.07 -6.35
CA THR A 665 28.18 28.78 -4.96
C THR A 665 26.97 28.63 -4.02
N GLY A 666 25.80 28.26 -4.54
CA GLY A 666 24.56 28.11 -3.74
C GLY A 666 23.60 29.30 -3.91
N ALA A 667 22.72 29.50 -2.93
CA ALA A 667 21.72 30.58 -2.94
C ALA A 667 22.33 31.96 -3.27
N ILE A 668 21.70 32.68 -4.19
CA ILE A 668 22.01 34.08 -4.49
C ILE A 668 21.23 34.93 -3.50
N SER A 669 21.92 35.51 -2.52
CA SER A 669 21.27 36.22 -1.42
C SER A 669 20.69 37.57 -1.86
N ASP A 670 19.48 37.85 -1.38
CA ASP A 670 18.81 39.15 -1.52
C ASP A 670 19.41 40.24 -0.61
N SER A 671 20.16 39.85 0.43
CA SER A 671 20.82 40.77 1.37
C SER A 671 21.84 41.71 0.71
N ARG A 672 22.19 41.48 -0.56
CA ARG A 672 23.07 42.35 -1.35
C ARG A 672 22.33 43.23 -2.36
N LYS A 673 21.00 43.35 -2.27
CA LYS A 673 20.17 44.25 -3.10
C LYS A 673 20.53 45.74 -2.98
N LYS A 674 21.38 46.13 -2.03
CA LYS A 674 21.91 47.50 -1.88
C LYS A 674 23.20 47.79 -2.65
N GLU A 675 23.88 46.79 -3.21
CA GLU A 675 25.14 47.01 -3.94
C GLU A 675 24.87 47.33 -5.41
N GLY A 676 24.49 48.59 -5.68
CA GLY A 676 24.73 49.16 -7.00
C GLY A 676 26.23 49.06 -7.32
N LYS A 677 26.57 48.49 -8.48
CA LYS A 677 27.92 48.17 -9.03
C LYS A 677 28.38 46.70 -8.98
N ARG A 678 27.50 45.71 -8.76
CA ARG A 678 27.87 44.30 -9.02
C ARG A 678 27.80 44.00 -10.52
N ASP A 679 28.85 43.42 -11.09
CA ASP A 679 28.77 42.85 -12.43
C ASP A 679 27.91 41.58 -12.39
N TRP A 680 26.69 41.67 -12.94
CA TRP A 680 25.70 40.60 -12.92
C TRP A 680 25.94 39.53 -13.97
N LYS A 681 26.73 39.82 -15.02
CA LYS A 681 26.90 38.90 -16.15
C LYS A 681 27.53 37.57 -15.71
N PRO A 682 28.66 37.53 -14.98
CA PRO A 682 29.26 36.26 -14.54
C PRO A 682 28.38 35.46 -13.57
N ILE A 683 27.50 36.15 -12.83
CA ILE A 683 26.59 35.51 -11.87
C ILE A 683 25.44 34.84 -12.61
N ALA A 684 24.85 35.53 -13.59
CA ALA A 684 23.82 34.99 -14.46
C ALA A 684 24.32 33.78 -15.26
N GLU A 685 25.55 33.86 -15.79
CA GLU A 685 26.23 32.72 -16.44
C GLU A 685 26.45 31.56 -15.45
N GLY A 686 26.92 31.87 -14.24
CA GLY A 686 27.13 30.91 -13.15
C GLY A 686 25.85 30.25 -12.63
N ALA A 687 24.69 30.91 -12.77
CA ALA A 687 23.38 30.40 -12.36
C ALA A 687 22.72 29.47 -13.40
N THR A 688 23.30 29.37 -14.60
CA THR A 688 22.82 28.44 -15.62
C THR A 688 22.97 27.01 -15.11
N PHE A 689 21.84 26.32 -14.91
CA PHE A 689 21.78 24.93 -14.49
C PHE A 689 21.81 24.00 -15.72
N LEU A 690 20.90 24.21 -16.67
CA LEU A 690 20.92 23.53 -17.96
C LEU A 690 21.15 24.57 -19.07
N PRO A 691 22.29 24.53 -19.79
CA PRO A 691 22.55 25.48 -20.86
C PRO A 691 21.65 25.23 -22.07
N TYR A 692 21.42 26.30 -22.85
CA TYR A 692 20.86 26.19 -24.20
C TYR A 692 21.76 25.32 -25.10
N GLY A 693 21.25 24.96 -26.25
CA GLY A 693 21.95 24.16 -27.25
C GLY A 693 23.14 24.84 -27.88
N THR A 694 24.01 24.06 -28.51
CA THR A 694 25.09 24.59 -29.36
C THR A 694 24.65 24.68 -30.83
N SER A 695 23.62 23.93 -31.24
CA SER A 695 23.09 23.85 -32.59
C SER A 695 21.56 24.00 -32.62
N ARG A 696 21.06 24.98 -33.38
CA ARG A 696 19.61 25.17 -33.61
C ARG A 696 18.92 23.99 -34.29
N LYS A 697 19.67 23.11 -34.97
CA LYS A 697 19.13 21.96 -35.70
C LYS A 697 19.04 20.69 -34.85
N ALA A 698 19.88 20.57 -33.83
CA ALA A 698 20.07 19.32 -33.10
C ALA A 698 19.84 19.45 -31.58
N ASP A 699 19.88 20.66 -31.04
CA ASP A 699 19.87 20.88 -29.60
C ASP A 699 18.58 21.53 -29.08
N TRP A 700 18.38 21.37 -27.78
CA TRP A 700 17.35 22.06 -27.03
C TRP A 700 17.69 23.56 -26.91
N ASP A 701 17.00 24.39 -27.69
CA ASP A 701 17.10 25.86 -27.62
C ASP A 701 15.80 26.53 -27.13
N TRP A 702 14.70 25.78 -27.10
CA TRP A 702 13.36 26.19 -26.66
C TRP A 702 12.67 25.04 -25.93
N GLY A 703 11.97 25.34 -24.83
CA GLY A 703 11.02 24.39 -24.24
C GLY A 703 10.89 24.43 -22.73
N ARG A 704 10.30 23.36 -22.19
CA ARG A 704 9.98 23.16 -20.77
C ARG A 704 10.90 22.12 -20.16
N SER A 705 11.38 22.37 -18.95
CA SER A 705 12.00 21.36 -18.08
C SER A 705 10.93 20.63 -17.26
N ILE A 706 10.89 19.30 -17.27
CA ILE A 706 9.98 18.50 -16.46
C ILE A 706 10.82 17.66 -15.49
N PRO A 707 10.95 18.07 -14.22
CA PRO A 707 11.69 17.29 -13.24
C PRO A 707 10.88 16.07 -12.79
N LEU A 708 11.54 14.93 -12.65
CA LEU A 708 10.96 13.67 -12.17
C LEU A 708 11.85 13.12 -11.07
N ILE A 709 11.24 12.62 -9.99
CA ILE A 709 11.96 11.89 -8.95
C ILE A 709 11.82 10.41 -9.26
N LEU A 710 12.93 9.76 -9.61
CA LEU A 710 13.02 8.31 -9.71
C LEU A 710 13.49 7.82 -8.34
N ARG A 711 12.68 7.02 -7.65
CA ARG A 711 13.06 6.41 -6.37
C ARG A 711 13.45 4.96 -6.54
#